data_AF-A0A942ZQV4-F1
#
_entry.id   AF-A0A942ZQV4-F1
#
_cell.length_a   1.000
_cell.length_b   1.000
_cell.length_c   1.000
_cell.angle_alpha   90.00
_cell.angle_beta   90.00
_cell.angle_gamma   90.00
#
_symmetry.space_group_name_H-M   'P 1'
#
loop_
_entity.id
_entity.type
_entity.pdbx_description
1 polymer ?
#
loop_
_entity_poly.entity_id
_entity_poly.type
_entity_poly.pdbx_seq_one_letter_code
_entity_poly.pdbx_strand_id
1 'polypeptide(L)'
;MFAKVHPAKDVQSGNTGSCHDLVHYLQKEGDTGLAFFSHTDNDVSPEKVITDIDGNKSKLGSDEAKFYMLSLNPSQAEQIHLIGREVNSLEELTPEERQAVYRKLEKFTRSAMDEYARNFQREAVKDGGDLMYYARIETKRTFSYSDEEVKKGMAKIGDVKPGLNLHVHVIVSRKSKDGKVKLSPAAKSAGNSWELEGRGTVKRGFSHENWKVSVQQCFDREFQYQAVQSDCFVRPAVPDTISNPELRSLLQQQQFTAANQIVAAMKELGFTHQVRRGVHTFSRQGESFQVSHKELKNFERPLSDARIKDIADRFDLTRYEADPLHYHENGLQVKNIGFSTYVNEGQQQNKTVKQVSYQVIYDEQNKVTVSLATVRQFAYDNKINLVKTEPEAESILKKLKNKDLRNLLSDYRFTSANQIVVAMKEQGYGHRVRKGIHTFSNDRQKVSIRHKDLMKFANPKLEPERMTDIISRFNLYKYRLDGVFYHENGLKAKNISFKTYKKVPLEEVGDAKVIAVLSDDNNLKPDRASASSAPEDAQKPRFAKVLKEVSYDVLFDEQTKTYLPVSSIRKFAFDNDIALIDRFRHAYAVPNPDMRALLENPEYTTLKQINRAMRDRGYTVETDESGNYSYTKDGCTFSIDRRDLLAFTGYARDNNQQTSRHDRQQSTSAEKAAGMLGGSVGHKVINEILGDNFRTERMIAGNAKKVVSVIKNPANLKMILLKQIGSYLNPFKEL
;
A
#
# COMPACT_ATOMS: atom_id res chain seq x y z
N MET A 1 25.55 22.37 13.68
CA MET A 1 24.52 23.18 14.39
C MET A 1 24.38 22.63 15.79
N PHE A 2 24.69 23.45 16.79
CA PHE A 2 24.63 23.03 18.18
C PHE A 2 23.50 23.73 18.93
N ALA A 3 22.52 22.95 19.41
CA ALA A 3 21.42 23.43 20.23
C ALA A 3 21.59 22.97 21.69
N LYS A 4 21.35 23.87 22.65
CA LYS A 4 21.48 23.55 24.08
C LYS A 4 20.33 24.15 24.88
N VAL A 5 19.71 23.36 25.74
CA VAL A 5 18.90 23.85 26.87
C VAL A 5 19.86 24.05 28.04
N HIS A 6 19.92 25.26 28.59
CA HIS A 6 20.82 25.57 29.69
C HIS A 6 20.22 25.11 31.04
N PRO A 7 21.02 24.49 31.92
CA PRO A 7 20.59 24.23 33.29
C PRO A 7 20.42 25.55 34.05
N ALA A 8 19.59 25.55 35.09
CA ALA A 8 19.28 26.78 35.86
C ALA A 8 20.51 27.50 36.41
N LYS A 9 21.58 26.77 36.76
CA LYS A 9 22.85 27.33 37.24
C LYS A 9 23.62 28.13 36.19
N ASP A 10 23.38 27.87 34.90
CA ASP A 10 24.00 28.57 33.78
C ASP A 10 23.16 29.82 33.39
N VAL A 11 22.03 30.07 34.07
CA VAL A 11 21.14 31.21 33.83
C VAL A 11 21.45 32.29 34.87
N GLN A 12 21.63 33.53 34.41
CA GLN A 12 21.86 34.68 35.29
C GLN A 12 20.75 34.79 36.34
N SER A 13 21.13 34.76 37.63
CA SER A 13 20.20 34.77 38.78
C SER A 13 19.24 33.58 38.88
N GLY A 14 19.48 32.50 38.13
CA GLY A 14 18.64 31.30 38.12
C GLY A 14 17.36 31.46 37.29
N ASN A 15 16.38 30.58 37.50
CA ASN A 15 15.17 30.57 36.69
C ASN A 15 13.86 30.39 37.48
N THR A 16 13.88 30.51 38.80
CA THR A 16 12.69 30.43 39.67
C THR A 16 12.05 31.80 39.93
N GLY A 17 12.79 32.89 39.69
CA GLY A 17 12.34 34.27 39.84
C GLY A 17 11.96 34.94 38.50
N SER A 18 12.16 36.26 38.45
CA SER A 18 11.98 37.07 37.24
C SER A 18 13.06 36.77 36.21
N CYS A 19 12.72 36.92 34.91
CA CYS A 19 13.72 36.90 33.83
C CYS A 19 14.46 38.23 33.62
N HIS A 20 14.16 39.26 34.41
CA HIS A 20 14.76 40.61 34.34
C HIS A 20 16.29 40.58 34.19
N ASP A 21 17.00 39.88 35.08
CA ASP A 21 18.46 39.86 35.07
C ASP A 21 19.04 39.17 33.83
N LEU A 22 18.35 38.12 33.34
CA LEU A 22 18.73 37.47 32.09
C LEU A 22 18.49 38.39 30.89
N VAL A 23 17.33 39.06 30.83
CA VAL A 23 17.00 39.99 29.74
C VAL A 23 18.05 41.10 29.65
N HIS A 24 18.40 41.72 30.79
CA HIS A 24 19.45 42.74 30.82
C HIS A 24 20.83 42.18 30.49
N TYR A 25 21.16 40.97 30.93
CA TYR A 25 22.42 40.32 30.56
C TYR A 25 22.56 40.11 29.05
N LEU A 26 21.48 39.70 28.37
CA LEU A 26 21.48 39.52 26.90
C LEU A 26 21.57 40.85 26.13
N GLN A 27 21.44 42.00 26.79
CA GLN A 27 21.67 43.32 26.20
C GLN A 27 23.12 43.81 26.32
N LYS A 28 24.04 42.99 26.84
CA LYS A 28 25.47 43.35 27.03
C LYS A 28 26.19 43.84 25.79
N GLU A 29 25.73 43.48 24.59
CA GLU A 29 26.31 43.97 23.33
C GLU A 29 25.95 45.43 23.00
N GLY A 30 25.09 46.07 23.81
CA GLY A 30 24.64 47.44 23.63
C GLY A 30 23.57 47.59 22.55
N ASP A 31 23.50 48.78 21.97
CA ASP A 31 22.55 49.11 20.90
C ASP A 31 23.08 48.66 19.53
N THR A 32 23.06 47.34 19.32
CA THR A 32 23.43 46.72 18.03
C THR A 32 22.32 46.80 16.98
N GLY A 33 21.17 47.42 17.30
CA GLY A 33 19.94 47.33 16.50
C GLY A 33 19.30 45.94 16.48
N LEU A 34 19.83 44.97 17.23
CA LEU A 34 19.31 43.61 17.33
C LEU A 34 18.36 43.49 18.52
N ALA A 35 17.10 43.83 18.30
CA ALA A 35 16.04 43.67 19.29
C ALA A 35 15.69 42.20 19.54
N PHE A 36 14.90 41.94 20.58
CA PHE A 36 14.31 40.61 20.76
C PHE A 36 13.28 40.34 19.65
N PHE A 37 13.02 39.07 19.36
CA PHE A 37 11.94 38.67 18.46
C PHE A 37 11.20 37.46 19.03
N SER A 38 9.96 37.27 18.61
CA SER A 38 9.11 36.13 18.98
C SER A 38 8.83 35.26 17.77
N HIS A 39 7.93 34.28 17.92
CA HIS A 39 7.49 33.48 16.79
C HIS A 39 6.86 34.32 15.67
N THR A 40 6.11 35.37 16.02
CA THR A 40 5.37 36.21 15.05
C THR A 40 5.91 37.63 14.94
N ASP A 41 6.51 38.15 16.02
CA ASP A 41 6.85 39.56 16.12
C ASP A 41 8.35 39.74 15.94
N ASN A 42 8.72 40.74 15.15
CA ASN A 42 10.07 41.28 15.13
C ASN A 42 10.12 42.51 16.04
N ASP A 43 11.30 42.85 16.55
CA ASP A 43 11.52 44.09 17.30
C ASP A 43 10.68 44.23 18.59
N VAL A 44 10.92 43.29 19.51
CA VAL A 44 10.28 43.23 20.82
C VAL A 44 11.15 43.93 21.87
N SER A 45 10.54 44.84 22.64
CA SER A 45 11.23 45.55 23.71
C SER A 45 11.55 44.63 24.91
N PRO A 46 12.67 44.87 25.62
CA PRO A 46 13.04 44.14 26.83
C PRO A 46 11.93 44.13 27.89
N GLU A 47 11.26 45.26 28.10
CA GLU A 47 10.19 45.43 29.09
C GLU A 47 9.01 44.51 28.77
N LYS A 48 8.69 44.34 27.48
CA LYS A 48 7.65 43.42 27.02
C LYS A 48 8.05 41.97 27.27
N VAL A 49 9.30 41.61 26.99
CA VAL A 49 9.83 40.25 27.27
C VAL A 49 9.66 39.92 28.76
N ILE A 50 10.09 40.83 29.64
CA ILE A 50 10.00 40.67 31.10
C ILE A 50 8.55 40.51 31.53
N THR A 51 7.69 41.44 31.09
CA THR A 51 6.26 41.46 31.46
C THR A 51 5.56 40.16 31.06
N ASP A 52 5.79 39.68 29.84
CA ASP A 52 5.10 38.50 29.32
C ASP A 52 5.59 37.21 29.98
N ILE A 53 6.91 37.01 30.07
CA ILE A 53 7.49 35.80 30.65
C ILE A 53 7.17 35.71 32.14
N ASP A 54 7.30 36.82 32.88
CA ASP A 54 7.01 36.86 34.31
C ASP A 54 5.51 36.79 34.61
N GLY A 55 4.67 37.26 33.69
CA GLY A 55 3.21 37.15 33.76
C GLY A 55 2.72 35.72 33.55
N ASN A 56 3.39 34.91 32.72
CA ASN A 56 2.97 33.55 32.39
C ASN A 56 3.40 32.48 33.41
N LYS A 57 3.18 32.76 34.71
CA LYS A 57 3.58 31.88 35.82
C LYS A 57 2.43 31.30 36.66
N SER A 58 1.19 31.47 36.21
CA SER A 58 0.02 31.02 36.97
C SER A 58 0.09 29.52 37.33
N LYS A 59 -0.20 29.18 38.59
CA LYS A 59 -0.13 27.80 39.13
C LYS A 59 1.28 27.16 39.12
N LEU A 60 2.34 27.98 39.09
CA LEU A 60 3.72 27.55 39.36
C LEU A 60 4.10 27.92 40.81
N GLY A 61 4.60 26.98 41.61
CA GLY A 61 5.06 27.21 42.99
C GLY A 61 6.34 28.08 43.06
N SER A 62 6.69 28.65 44.20
CA SER A 62 7.87 29.55 44.34
C SER A 62 9.17 28.93 43.81
N ASP A 63 9.41 27.66 44.12
CA ASP A 63 10.66 26.96 43.80
C ASP A 63 10.64 26.30 42.41
N GLU A 64 9.51 26.42 41.70
CA GLU A 64 9.37 25.94 40.34
C GLU A 64 9.97 26.95 39.35
N ALA A 65 10.85 26.46 38.46
CA ALA A 65 11.32 27.23 37.29
C ALA A 65 10.17 27.95 36.58
N LYS A 66 10.37 29.21 36.18
CA LYS A 66 9.41 30.06 35.46
C LYS A 66 9.70 30.11 33.97
N PHE A 67 10.97 30.03 33.62
CA PHE A 67 11.45 30.03 32.24
C PHE A 67 12.68 29.12 32.08
N TYR A 68 13.08 28.91 30.84
CA TYR A 68 14.30 28.20 30.45
C TYR A 68 15.05 29.04 29.42
N MET A 69 16.39 28.95 29.47
CA MET A 69 17.25 29.54 28.46
C MET A 69 17.73 28.45 27.51
N LEU A 70 17.65 28.72 26.22
CA LEU A 70 18.20 27.91 25.15
C LEU A 70 19.27 28.70 24.39
N SER A 71 20.16 28.00 23.72
CA SER A 71 21.04 28.60 22.71
C SER A 71 21.06 27.78 21.42
N LEU A 72 21.09 28.50 20.29
CA LEU A 72 21.32 27.96 18.96
C LEU A 72 22.66 28.50 18.47
N ASN A 73 23.57 27.59 18.16
CA ASN A 73 24.98 27.88 17.95
C ASN A 73 25.40 27.29 16.59
N PRO A 74 25.26 28.05 15.49
CA PRO A 74 25.81 27.62 14.20
C PRO A 74 27.33 27.50 14.29
N SER A 75 27.90 26.52 13.59
CA SER A 75 29.36 26.38 13.44
C SER A 75 29.93 27.50 12.57
N GLN A 76 31.26 27.63 12.51
CA GLN A 76 31.92 28.56 11.57
C GLN A 76 31.50 28.27 10.13
N ALA A 77 31.52 27.00 9.71
CA ALA A 77 31.11 26.59 8.37
C ALA A 77 29.64 26.90 8.08
N GLU A 78 28.75 26.68 9.06
CA GLU A 78 27.34 27.02 8.93
C GLU A 78 27.11 28.53 8.81
N GLN A 79 27.86 29.34 9.56
CA GLN A 79 27.80 30.80 9.44
C GLN A 79 28.28 31.28 8.06
N ILE A 80 29.41 30.77 7.58
CA ILE A 80 29.90 31.06 6.22
C ILE A 80 28.85 30.66 5.16
N HIS A 81 28.21 29.51 5.32
CA HIS A 81 27.14 29.06 4.43
C HIS A 81 25.93 30.00 4.44
N LEU A 82 25.54 30.53 5.60
CA LEU A 82 24.47 31.53 5.69
C LEU A 82 24.83 32.84 4.99
N ILE A 83 26.11 33.22 5.01
CA ILE A 83 26.63 34.43 4.35
C ILE A 83 26.68 34.22 2.83
N GLY A 84 27.05 33.03 2.38
CA GLY A 84 27.12 32.66 0.96
C GLY A 84 28.45 33.00 0.29
N ARG A 85 29.44 33.48 1.06
CA ARG A 85 30.84 33.67 0.65
C ARG A 85 31.76 33.53 1.85
N GLU A 86 33.02 33.18 1.61
CA GLU A 86 34.03 33.11 2.66
C GLU A 86 34.33 34.49 3.22
N VAL A 87 34.28 34.60 4.54
CA VAL A 87 34.62 35.79 5.33
C VAL A 87 35.16 35.33 6.68
N ASN A 88 36.08 36.10 7.26
CA ASN A 88 36.64 35.77 8.56
C ASN A 88 35.93 36.51 9.68
N SER A 89 35.29 37.66 9.43
CA SER A 89 34.62 38.43 10.47
C SER A 89 33.35 39.14 9.99
N LEU A 90 32.52 39.58 10.95
CA LEU A 90 31.26 40.29 10.68
C LEU A 90 31.48 41.71 10.13
N GLU A 91 32.66 42.28 10.38
CA GLU A 91 33.07 43.60 9.90
C GLU A 91 33.28 43.61 8.38
N GLU A 92 33.55 42.47 7.75
CA GLU A 92 33.70 42.33 6.29
C GLU A 92 32.36 42.33 5.53
N LEU A 93 31.23 42.29 6.23
CA LEU A 93 29.89 42.32 5.63
C LEU A 93 29.40 43.74 5.50
N THR A 94 28.77 44.01 4.35
CA THR A 94 27.93 45.20 4.16
C THR A 94 26.74 45.19 5.13
N PRO A 95 26.17 46.36 5.48
CA PRO A 95 24.96 46.43 6.30
C PRO A 95 23.81 45.55 5.77
N GLU A 96 23.66 45.48 4.45
CA GLU A 96 22.63 44.69 3.77
C GLU A 96 22.88 43.18 3.91
N GLU A 97 24.11 42.72 3.69
CA GLU A 97 24.49 41.31 3.89
C GLU A 97 24.28 40.90 5.35
N ARG A 98 24.70 41.74 6.29
CA ARG A 98 24.55 41.51 7.72
C ARG A 98 23.08 41.36 8.10
N GLN A 99 22.22 42.26 7.62
CA GLN A 99 20.78 42.17 7.85
C GLN A 99 20.15 40.92 7.21
N ALA A 100 20.64 40.49 6.04
CA ALA A 100 20.17 39.27 5.40
C ALA A 100 20.51 38.01 6.22
N VAL A 101 21.71 37.94 6.79
CA VAL A 101 22.13 36.85 7.69
C VAL A 101 21.27 36.82 8.95
N TYR A 102 20.99 37.99 9.53
CA TYR A 102 20.11 38.09 10.71
C TYR A 102 18.70 37.57 10.42
N ARG A 103 18.10 37.96 9.29
CA ARG A 103 16.79 37.43 8.87
C ARG A 103 16.80 35.91 8.68
N LYS A 104 17.89 35.35 8.15
CA LYS A 104 18.06 33.89 8.04
C LYS A 104 18.09 33.23 9.41
N LEU A 105 18.86 33.78 10.36
CA LEU A 105 18.94 33.27 11.74
C LEU A 105 17.61 33.39 12.50
N GLU A 106 16.88 34.48 12.35
CA GLU A 106 15.53 34.64 12.91
C GLU A 106 14.58 33.58 12.37
N LYS A 107 14.56 33.38 11.04
CA LYS A 107 13.74 32.37 10.38
C LYS A 107 14.06 30.97 10.89
N PHE A 108 15.35 30.62 10.92
CA PHE A 108 15.81 29.35 11.47
C PHE A 108 15.43 29.16 12.93
N THR A 109 15.54 30.21 13.75
CA THR A 109 15.17 30.16 15.16
C THR A 109 13.69 29.83 15.32
N ARG A 110 12.81 30.42 14.51
CA ARG A 110 11.37 30.09 14.52
C ARG A 110 11.16 28.61 14.20
N SER A 111 11.82 28.08 13.19
CA SER A 111 11.72 26.66 12.83
C SER A 111 12.36 25.73 13.88
N ALA A 112 13.44 26.14 14.53
CA ALA A 112 14.03 25.41 15.66
C ALA A 112 13.08 25.37 16.88
N MET A 113 12.30 26.44 17.09
CA MET A 113 11.28 26.51 18.14
C MET A 113 10.02 25.72 17.80
N ASP A 114 9.70 25.51 16.51
CA ASP A 114 8.69 24.52 16.11
C ASP A 114 9.11 23.12 16.53
N GLU A 115 10.37 22.74 16.27
CA GLU A 115 10.90 21.46 16.71
C GLU A 115 10.94 21.35 18.24
N TYR A 116 11.22 22.44 18.95
CA TYR A 116 11.16 22.50 20.41
C TYR A 116 9.74 22.20 20.93
N ALA A 117 8.71 22.80 20.32
CA ALA A 117 7.31 22.56 20.67
C ALA A 117 6.89 21.10 20.42
N ARG A 118 7.14 20.58 19.22
CA ARG A 118 6.78 19.20 18.84
C ARG A 118 7.43 18.16 19.73
N ASN A 119 8.64 18.43 20.23
CA ASN A 119 9.37 17.51 21.10
C ASN A 119 8.67 17.25 22.44
N PHE A 120 7.74 18.11 22.87
CA PHE A 120 6.92 17.86 24.06
C PHE A 120 5.80 16.85 23.83
N GLN A 121 5.44 16.57 22.57
CA GLN A 121 4.39 15.63 22.17
C GLN A 121 3.05 15.90 22.88
N ARG A 122 2.65 17.18 22.97
CA ARG A 122 1.38 17.61 23.56
C ARG A 122 0.43 18.06 22.46
N GLU A 123 -0.79 17.54 22.44
CA GLU A 123 -1.79 17.93 21.41
C GLU A 123 -2.09 19.44 21.39
N ALA A 124 -1.98 20.09 22.55
CA ALA A 124 -2.18 21.53 22.72
C ALA A 124 -0.95 22.40 22.38
N VAL A 125 0.19 21.80 22.02
CA VAL A 125 1.43 22.51 21.65
C VAL A 125 2.01 21.84 20.41
N LYS A 126 1.72 22.40 19.24
CA LYS A 126 2.01 21.81 17.93
C LYS A 126 3.23 22.42 17.26
N ASP A 127 3.47 23.70 17.48
CA ASP A 127 4.56 24.47 16.88
C ASP A 127 4.99 25.63 17.78
N GLY A 128 5.95 26.42 17.30
CA GLY A 128 6.53 27.54 18.05
C GLY A 128 5.53 28.65 18.32
N GLY A 129 4.41 28.73 17.59
CA GLY A 129 3.34 29.70 17.83
C GLY A 129 2.58 29.44 19.13
N ASP A 130 2.59 28.20 19.62
CA ASP A 130 1.99 27.80 20.89
C ASP A 130 2.92 28.05 22.11
N LEU A 131 4.16 28.46 21.86
CA LEU A 131 5.15 28.76 22.88
C LEU A 131 5.21 30.26 23.18
N MET A 132 5.38 30.61 24.45
CA MET A 132 5.78 31.96 24.82
C MET A 132 7.30 32.00 24.94
N TYR A 133 7.96 32.47 23.88
CA TYR A 133 9.40 32.65 23.86
C TYR A 133 9.79 33.96 23.20
N TYR A 134 10.98 34.42 23.57
CA TYR A 134 11.67 35.55 22.99
C TYR A 134 13.11 35.17 22.72
N ALA A 135 13.63 35.55 21.57
CA ALA A 135 14.96 35.23 21.13
C ALA A 135 15.73 36.50 20.77
N ARG A 136 17.06 36.47 20.90
CA ARG A 136 17.95 37.57 20.52
C ARG A 136 19.22 37.00 19.87
N ILE A 137 19.63 37.62 18.78
CA ILE A 137 20.90 37.30 18.11
C ILE A 137 22.03 38.03 18.85
N GLU A 138 23.09 37.29 19.17
CA GLU A 138 24.36 37.82 19.66
C GLU A 138 25.45 37.62 18.60
N THR A 139 26.38 38.57 18.53
CA THR A 139 27.42 38.66 17.49
C THR A 139 28.82 38.37 18.03
N LYS A 140 29.00 38.39 19.36
CA LYS A 140 30.28 38.22 20.03
C LYS A 140 30.20 37.09 21.05
N ARG A 141 31.25 36.27 21.12
CA ARG A 141 31.45 35.32 22.22
C ARG A 141 32.71 35.71 22.97
N THR A 142 32.74 35.46 24.26
CA THR A 142 33.94 35.65 25.08
C THR A 142 34.53 34.32 25.49
N PHE A 143 35.84 34.31 25.72
CA PHE A 143 36.55 33.15 26.25
C PHE A 143 36.17 32.90 27.72
N SER A 144 35.97 31.64 28.04
CA SER A 144 35.58 31.11 29.34
C SER A 144 36.66 30.20 29.92
N TYR A 145 36.58 29.88 31.21
CA TYR A 145 37.52 28.97 31.88
C TYR A 145 37.58 27.57 31.24
N SER A 146 36.54 27.16 30.53
CA SER A 146 36.46 25.85 29.88
C SER A 146 37.11 25.79 28.51
N ASP A 147 37.44 26.93 27.90
CA ASP A 147 38.02 26.99 26.56
C ASP A 147 39.49 26.54 26.58
N GLU A 148 39.88 25.72 25.59
CA GLU A 148 41.22 25.15 25.50
C GLU A 148 42.29 26.22 25.28
N GLU A 149 41.98 27.30 24.57
CA GLU A 149 42.88 28.44 24.39
C GLU A 149 43.19 29.14 25.71
N VAL A 150 42.21 29.22 26.62
CA VAL A 150 42.42 29.76 27.97
C VAL A 150 43.24 28.81 28.82
N LYS A 151 42.94 27.50 28.78
CA LYS A 151 43.72 26.48 29.52
C LYS A 151 45.18 26.41 29.08
N LYS A 152 45.44 26.64 27.80
CA LYS A 152 46.78 26.68 27.20
C LYS A 152 47.46 28.05 27.36
N GLY A 153 46.82 29.02 28.01
CA GLY A 153 47.35 30.37 28.23
C GLY A 153 47.45 31.23 26.96
N MET A 154 46.80 30.83 25.87
CA MET A 154 46.79 31.54 24.58
C MET A 154 45.74 32.66 24.51
N ALA A 155 44.73 32.64 25.39
CA ALA A 155 43.69 33.66 25.50
C ALA A 155 43.34 33.91 26.98
N LYS A 156 42.83 35.11 27.32
CA LYS A 156 42.36 35.41 28.68
C LYS A 156 40.85 35.25 28.78
N ILE A 157 40.39 34.92 29.99
CA ILE A 157 38.95 34.89 30.29
C ILE A 157 38.37 36.29 30.07
N GLY A 158 37.27 36.36 29.33
CA GLY A 158 36.61 37.61 28.98
C GLY A 158 37.05 38.22 27.66
N ASP A 159 38.16 37.78 27.06
CA ASP A 159 38.57 38.24 25.73
C ASP A 159 37.54 37.82 24.69
N VAL A 160 37.29 38.67 23.69
CA VAL A 160 36.37 38.35 22.58
C VAL A 160 37.01 37.30 21.68
N LYS A 161 36.26 36.25 21.36
CA LYS A 161 36.70 35.20 20.44
C LYS A 161 36.83 35.79 19.03
N PRO A 162 37.92 35.51 18.30
CA PRO A 162 38.04 35.92 16.91
C PRO A 162 37.03 35.16 16.03
N GLY A 163 36.78 35.66 14.82
CA GLY A 163 35.96 34.97 13.82
C GLY A 163 34.47 35.30 13.87
N LEU A 164 33.68 34.54 13.10
CA LEU A 164 32.22 34.61 13.12
C LEU A 164 31.67 33.97 14.41
N ASN A 165 30.98 34.78 15.22
CA ASN A 165 30.47 34.38 16.53
C ASN A 165 28.95 34.54 16.67
N LEU A 166 28.21 34.48 15.56
CA LEU A 166 26.76 34.56 15.55
C LEU A 166 26.15 33.39 16.32
N HIS A 167 25.26 33.71 17.24
CA HIS A 167 24.46 32.72 17.95
C HIS A 167 23.17 33.35 18.46
N VAL A 168 22.23 32.51 18.84
CA VAL A 168 20.90 32.97 19.28
C VAL A 168 20.65 32.47 20.69
N HIS A 169 20.30 33.38 21.58
CA HIS A 169 19.75 33.04 22.90
C HIS A 169 18.23 33.08 22.83
N VAL A 170 17.58 32.07 23.43
CA VAL A 170 16.12 31.99 23.51
C VAL A 170 15.68 31.86 24.96
N ILE A 171 14.82 32.76 25.40
CA ILE A 171 14.11 32.70 26.68
C ILE A 171 12.72 32.12 26.40
N VAL A 172 12.41 30.97 26.97
CA VAL A 172 11.10 30.32 26.80
C VAL A 172 10.41 30.13 28.14
N SER A 173 9.15 30.56 28.25
CA SER A 173 8.34 30.34 29.44
C SER A 173 8.18 28.85 29.71
N ARG A 174 8.10 28.48 30.99
CA ARG A 174 7.69 27.12 31.40
C ARG A 174 6.25 26.83 31.00
N LYS A 175 5.45 27.80 30.59
CA LYS A 175 4.06 27.56 30.18
C LYS A 175 3.87 27.84 28.70
N SER A 176 2.91 27.13 28.10
CA SER A 176 2.39 27.46 26.76
C SER A 176 1.91 28.91 26.71
N LYS A 177 1.81 29.46 25.50
CA LYS A 177 1.38 30.85 25.26
C LYS A 177 0.01 31.16 25.87
N ASP A 178 -0.90 30.19 25.89
CA ASP A 178 -2.23 30.30 26.50
C ASP A 178 -2.24 30.08 28.04
N GLY A 179 -1.09 29.80 28.64
CA GLY A 179 -0.95 29.55 30.06
C GLY A 179 -1.62 28.26 30.56
N LYS A 180 -1.92 27.28 29.71
CA LYS A 180 -2.60 26.03 30.15
C LYS A 180 -1.65 24.87 30.42
N VAL A 181 -0.58 24.72 29.63
CA VAL A 181 0.30 23.54 29.66
C VAL A 181 1.63 23.90 30.33
N LYS A 182 2.11 23.07 31.27
CA LYS A 182 3.48 23.15 31.81
C LYS A 182 4.46 22.41 30.89
N LEU A 183 5.41 23.14 30.32
CA LEU A 183 6.48 22.71 29.42
C LEU A 183 7.81 22.76 30.17
N SER A 184 8.35 21.60 30.52
CA SER A 184 9.63 21.51 31.23
C SER A 184 10.61 20.65 30.44
N PRO A 185 11.60 21.25 29.76
CA PRO A 185 12.65 20.50 29.10
C PRO A 185 13.59 19.81 30.11
N ALA A 186 13.62 20.27 31.36
CA ALA A 186 14.48 19.72 32.41
C ALA A 186 13.88 18.50 33.16
N ALA A 187 12.66 18.06 32.79
CA ALA A 187 12.03 16.92 33.45
C ALA A 187 12.78 15.61 33.13
N LYS A 188 13.05 14.79 34.16
CA LYS A 188 13.74 13.48 34.03
C LYS A 188 13.01 12.46 33.14
N SER A 189 11.74 12.71 32.79
CA SER A 189 10.96 11.85 31.90
C SER A 189 11.32 12.14 30.44
N ALA A 190 12.18 11.31 29.84
CA ALA A 190 12.53 11.36 28.43
C ALA A 190 11.45 10.72 27.53
N GLY A 191 10.21 11.23 27.59
CA GLY A 191 9.11 10.77 26.74
C GLY A 191 8.33 9.55 27.28
N ASN A 192 8.19 9.43 28.60
CA ASN A 192 7.42 8.33 29.19
C ASN A 192 5.91 8.52 28.95
N SER A 193 5.24 7.44 28.56
CA SER A 193 3.79 7.35 28.50
C SER A 193 3.21 7.15 29.90
N TRP A 194 2.25 7.99 30.30
CA TRP A 194 1.48 7.81 31.52
C TRP A 194 0.03 7.51 31.16
N GLU A 195 -0.53 6.42 31.68
CA GLU A 195 -1.98 6.23 31.68
C GLU A 195 -2.59 7.07 32.81
N LEU A 196 -3.42 8.04 32.45
CA LEU A 196 -4.30 8.71 33.39
C LEU A 196 -5.64 7.97 33.36
N GLU A 197 -6.03 7.40 34.50
CA GLU A 197 -7.33 6.74 34.66
C GLU A 197 -8.45 7.65 34.12
N GLY A 198 -9.16 7.15 33.09
CA GLY A 198 -10.29 7.84 32.47
C GLY A 198 -9.97 8.90 31.40
N ARG A 199 -8.70 9.17 31.06
CA ARG A 199 -8.32 10.13 29.98
C ARG A 199 -7.33 9.60 28.93
N GLY A 200 -6.95 8.32 29.01
CA GLY A 200 -6.03 7.69 28.06
C GLY A 200 -4.56 7.97 28.34
N THR A 201 -3.70 7.49 27.45
CA THR A 201 -2.24 7.57 27.56
C THR A 201 -1.74 8.96 27.16
N VAL A 202 -1.16 9.72 28.10
CA VAL A 202 -0.53 11.01 27.83
C VAL A 202 0.99 10.80 27.73
N LYS A 203 1.56 11.04 26.54
CA LYS A 203 3.02 11.10 26.35
C LYS A 203 3.55 12.36 27.04
N ARG A 204 4.50 12.21 27.97
CA ARG A 204 5.06 13.33 28.75
C ARG A 204 6.58 13.28 28.71
N GLY A 205 7.21 14.34 28.20
CA GLY A 205 8.66 14.51 28.29
C GLY A 205 9.24 15.45 27.25
N PHE A 206 10.54 15.68 27.32
CA PHE A 206 11.32 16.41 26.32
C PHE A 206 12.65 15.67 26.14
N SER A 207 13.00 15.31 24.91
CA SER A 207 14.28 14.66 24.61
C SER A 207 15.28 15.69 24.10
N HIS A 208 16.28 16.03 24.92
CA HIS A 208 17.35 16.98 24.53
C HIS A 208 18.09 16.50 23.28
N GLU A 209 18.31 15.19 23.19
CA GLU A 209 19.02 14.56 22.06
C GLU A 209 18.21 14.64 20.78
N ASN A 210 16.90 14.35 20.84
CA ASN A 210 16.03 14.45 19.67
C ASN A 210 15.91 15.89 19.20
N TRP A 211 15.80 16.85 20.14
CA TRP A 211 15.72 18.26 19.77
C TRP A 211 16.98 18.73 19.05
N LYS A 212 18.17 18.37 19.54
CA LYS A 212 19.44 18.70 18.86
C LYS A 212 19.49 18.15 17.44
N VAL A 213 19.10 16.89 17.26
CA VAL A 213 19.05 16.24 15.94
C VAL A 213 18.02 16.92 15.02
N SER A 214 16.82 17.21 15.52
CA SER A 214 15.78 17.89 14.75
C SER A 214 16.20 19.29 14.34
N VAL A 215 16.87 20.04 15.23
CA VAL A 215 17.38 21.39 14.94
C VAL A 215 18.48 21.35 13.87
N GLN A 216 19.41 20.39 13.92
CA GLN A 216 20.39 20.19 12.85
C GLN A 216 19.71 19.90 11.51
N GLN A 217 18.82 18.91 11.47
CA GLN A 217 18.08 18.55 10.24
C GLN A 217 17.22 19.70 9.71
N CYS A 218 16.72 20.54 10.61
CA CYS A 218 16.00 21.76 10.27
C CYS A 218 16.92 22.75 9.55
N PHE A 219 18.11 22.99 10.09
CA PHE A 219 19.12 23.85 9.46
C PHE A 219 19.53 23.33 8.07
N ASP A 220 19.87 22.05 7.99
CA ASP A 220 20.31 21.39 6.76
C ASP A 220 19.26 21.51 5.65
N ARG A 221 17.99 21.24 6.00
CA ARG A 221 16.86 21.34 5.07
C ARG A 221 16.57 22.79 4.66
N GLU A 222 16.58 23.72 5.61
CA GLU A 222 16.18 25.10 5.38
C GLU A 222 17.19 25.89 4.54
N PHE A 223 18.47 25.61 4.73
CA PHE A 223 19.55 26.28 4.00
C PHE A 223 20.21 25.41 2.94
N GLN A 224 19.71 24.19 2.72
CA GLN A 224 20.31 23.21 1.81
C GLN A 224 21.79 22.95 2.14
N TYR A 225 22.13 22.95 3.43
CA TYR A 225 23.49 22.73 3.92
C TYR A 225 23.79 21.24 3.95
N GLN A 226 24.91 20.83 3.33
CA GLN A 226 25.42 19.48 3.43
C GLN A 226 26.37 19.40 4.63
N ALA A 227 25.86 18.89 5.75
CA ALA A 227 26.67 18.76 6.95
C ALA A 227 27.90 17.87 6.71
N VAL A 228 29.09 18.41 6.98
CA VAL A 228 30.33 17.64 7.03
C VAL A 228 30.27 16.70 8.25
N GLN A 229 30.79 15.48 8.13
CA GLN A 229 30.65 14.44 9.16
C GLN A 229 31.19 14.85 10.56
N SER A 230 32.10 15.84 10.61
CA SER A 230 32.62 16.48 11.84
C SER A 230 31.65 17.42 12.54
N ASP A 231 30.59 17.88 11.86
CA ASP A 231 29.69 18.96 12.32
C ASP A 231 28.31 18.43 12.80
N CYS A 232 28.06 17.12 12.64
CA CYS A 232 26.85 16.46 13.09
C CYS A 232 26.84 16.21 14.60
N PHE A 233 25.68 16.34 15.25
CA PHE A 233 25.50 15.98 16.65
C PHE A 233 25.97 14.53 16.94
N VAL A 234 27.04 14.40 17.72
CA VAL A 234 27.72 13.13 18.01
C VAL A 234 27.04 12.39 19.15
N ARG A 235 26.80 11.09 18.92
CA ARG A 235 26.27 10.11 19.88
C ARG A 235 27.03 10.14 21.22
N PRO A 236 26.38 9.74 22.34
CA PRO A 236 27.01 9.76 23.66
C PRO A 236 28.34 9.01 23.60
N ALA A 237 29.39 9.68 24.07
CA ALA A 237 30.73 9.11 24.13
C ALA A 237 30.66 7.75 24.84
N VAL A 238 31.23 6.73 24.21
CA VAL A 238 31.30 5.40 24.83
C VAL A 238 32.24 5.51 26.03
N PRO A 239 31.78 5.22 27.27
CA PRO A 239 32.62 5.35 28.45
C PRO A 239 33.91 4.54 28.31
N ASP A 240 35.01 5.03 28.88
CA ASP A 240 36.31 4.33 28.85
C ASP A 240 36.29 2.97 29.56
N THR A 241 35.23 2.68 30.32
CA THR A 241 34.96 1.35 30.89
C THR A 241 34.69 0.29 29.83
N ILE A 242 34.22 0.68 28.63
CA ILE A 242 34.08 -0.23 27.49
C ILE A 242 35.39 -0.18 26.70
N SER A 243 36.32 -1.07 27.05
CA SER A 243 37.68 -1.11 26.49
C SER A 243 37.76 -1.76 25.11
N ASN A 244 36.80 -2.60 24.73
CA ASN A 244 36.86 -3.32 23.46
C ASN A 244 36.56 -2.38 22.26
N PRO A 245 37.47 -2.24 21.28
CA PRO A 245 37.34 -1.28 20.19
C PRO A 245 36.19 -1.60 19.23
N GLU A 246 35.86 -2.88 19.01
CA GLU A 246 34.75 -3.26 18.12
C GLU A 246 33.39 -2.98 18.76
N LEU A 247 33.23 -3.25 20.06
CA LEU A 247 32.03 -2.85 20.80
C LEU A 247 31.90 -1.32 20.86
N ARG A 248 33.00 -0.58 21.10
CA ARG A 248 32.98 0.89 21.02
C ARG A 248 32.53 1.38 19.65
N SER A 249 33.12 0.86 18.59
CA SER A 249 32.79 1.19 17.21
C SER A 249 31.31 0.89 16.91
N LEU A 250 30.82 -0.28 17.31
CA LEU A 250 29.43 -0.69 17.13
C LEU A 250 28.44 0.26 17.82
N LEU A 251 28.72 0.63 19.07
CA LEU A 251 27.89 1.57 19.85
C LEU A 251 27.95 3.00 19.31
N GLN A 252 29.05 3.38 18.66
CA GLN A 252 29.21 4.68 17.99
C GLN A 252 28.52 4.74 16.63
N GLN A 253 28.45 3.62 15.91
CA GLN A 253 27.97 3.57 14.53
C GLN A 253 26.47 3.21 14.42
N GLN A 254 25.92 2.47 15.38
CA GLN A 254 24.55 1.94 15.32
C GLN A 254 23.68 2.38 16.49
N GLN A 255 22.37 2.49 16.27
CA GLN A 255 21.38 2.73 17.32
C GLN A 255 20.56 1.47 17.59
N PHE A 256 20.38 1.14 18.87
CA PHE A 256 19.64 -0.04 19.31
C PHE A 256 18.47 0.38 20.21
N THR A 257 17.30 -0.25 20.03
CA THR A 257 16.15 -0.06 20.92
C THR A 257 16.20 -0.97 22.15
N ALA A 258 17.08 -1.97 22.17
CA ALA A 258 17.24 -2.91 23.28
C ALA A 258 18.70 -3.43 23.39
N ALA A 259 19.18 -3.65 24.61
CA ALA A 259 20.55 -4.11 24.90
C ALA A 259 20.84 -5.48 24.27
N ASN A 260 19.82 -6.34 24.17
CA ASN A 260 19.96 -7.65 23.53
C ASN A 260 20.28 -7.56 22.04
N GLN A 261 19.96 -6.44 21.39
CA GLN A 261 20.32 -6.21 19.99
C GLN A 261 21.82 -5.94 19.84
N ILE A 262 22.43 -5.26 20.81
CA ILE A 262 23.88 -5.03 20.87
C ILE A 262 24.60 -6.38 21.02
N VAL A 263 24.11 -7.25 21.91
CA VAL A 263 24.65 -8.60 22.11
C VAL A 263 24.62 -9.40 20.81
N ALA A 264 23.51 -9.32 20.06
CA ALA A 264 23.37 -10.02 18.79
C ALA A 264 24.36 -9.52 17.74
N ALA A 265 24.50 -8.20 17.61
CA ALA A 265 25.46 -7.60 16.68
C ALA A 265 26.90 -7.98 17.03
N MET A 266 27.26 -8.07 18.32
CA MET A 266 28.58 -8.60 18.72
C MET A 266 28.76 -10.09 18.33
N LYS A 267 27.72 -10.91 18.41
CA LYS A 267 27.80 -12.31 17.94
C LYS A 267 28.04 -12.40 16.43
N GLU A 268 27.46 -11.49 15.65
CA GLU A 268 27.71 -11.41 14.20
C GLU A 268 29.17 -11.05 13.88
N LEU A 269 29.84 -10.29 14.76
CA LEU A 269 31.28 -10.02 14.67
C LEU A 269 32.15 -11.23 15.11
N GLY A 270 31.54 -12.40 15.31
CA GLY A 270 32.22 -13.65 15.65
C GLY A 270 32.48 -13.84 17.15
N PHE A 271 31.90 -13.02 18.03
CA PHE A 271 32.05 -13.20 19.47
C PHE A 271 31.08 -14.25 20.01
N THR A 272 31.62 -15.15 20.83
CA THR A 272 30.79 -15.97 21.73
C THR A 272 30.33 -15.11 22.90
N HIS A 273 29.14 -15.38 23.43
CA HIS A 273 28.53 -14.58 24.49
C HIS A 273 28.02 -15.46 25.62
N GLN A 274 28.32 -15.07 26.85
CA GLN A 274 27.73 -15.62 28.07
C GLN A 274 27.25 -14.49 28.99
N VAL A 275 26.25 -14.76 29.81
CA VAL A 275 25.76 -13.79 30.81
C VAL A 275 25.68 -14.44 32.18
N ARG A 276 26.27 -13.81 33.20
CA ARG A 276 26.18 -14.25 34.60
C ARG A 276 25.95 -13.03 35.50
N ARG A 277 24.92 -13.10 36.36
CA ARG A 277 24.56 -12.02 37.31
C ARG A 277 24.50 -10.61 36.68
N GLY A 278 24.03 -10.50 35.43
CA GLY A 278 23.90 -9.22 34.73
C GLY A 278 25.21 -8.67 34.14
N VAL A 279 26.28 -9.47 34.09
CA VAL A 279 27.52 -9.15 33.38
C VAL A 279 27.57 -9.97 32.09
N HIS A 280 27.74 -9.28 30.97
CA HIS A 280 27.88 -9.89 29.64
C HIS A 280 29.36 -10.10 29.35
N THR A 281 29.75 -11.36 29.14
CA THR A 281 31.11 -11.73 28.75
C THR A 281 31.10 -12.07 27.26
N PHE A 282 31.92 -11.38 26.49
CA PHE A 282 32.15 -11.65 25.07
C PHE A 282 33.54 -12.25 24.90
N SER A 283 33.66 -13.35 24.13
CA SER A 283 34.95 -14.02 23.90
C SER A 283 35.16 -14.37 22.44
N ARG A 284 36.36 -14.12 21.92
CA ARG A 284 36.77 -14.47 20.54
C ARG A 284 38.28 -14.75 20.53
N GLN A 285 38.68 -15.88 19.97
CA GLN A 285 40.10 -16.27 19.82
C GLN A 285 40.94 -16.21 21.11
N GLY A 286 40.35 -16.59 22.26
CA GLY A 286 41.05 -16.63 23.55
C GLY A 286 41.04 -15.31 24.33
N GLU A 287 40.69 -14.19 23.70
CA GLU A 287 40.46 -12.91 24.37
C GLU A 287 39.01 -12.81 24.84
N SER A 288 38.79 -12.24 26.02
CA SER A 288 37.46 -11.97 26.53
C SER A 288 37.38 -10.62 27.23
N PHE A 289 36.24 -9.96 27.11
CA PHE A 289 35.96 -8.73 27.82
C PHE A 289 34.55 -8.78 28.41
N GLN A 290 34.32 -7.96 29.44
CA GLN A 290 33.07 -7.92 30.16
C GLN A 290 32.46 -6.53 30.07
N VAL A 291 31.13 -6.48 29.98
CA VAL A 291 30.35 -5.24 30.06
C VAL A 291 29.10 -5.51 30.89
N SER A 292 28.75 -4.60 31.79
CA SER A 292 27.55 -4.77 32.59
C SER A 292 26.29 -4.56 31.74
N HIS A 293 25.21 -5.24 32.09
CA HIS A 293 23.91 -5.03 31.46
C HIS A 293 23.44 -3.59 31.61
N LYS A 294 23.77 -2.94 32.74
CA LYS A 294 23.46 -1.52 33.00
C LYS A 294 24.16 -0.60 32.00
N GLU A 295 25.43 -0.88 31.67
CA GLU A 295 26.17 -0.12 30.67
C GLU A 295 25.56 -0.28 29.28
N LEU A 296 25.24 -1.51 28.86
CA LEU A 296 24.56 -1.75 27.58
C LEU A 296 23.19 -1.05 27.53
N LYS A 297 22.46 -1.05 28.64
CA LYS A 297 21.14 -0.43 28.75
C LYS A 297 21.18 1.09 28.56
N ASN A 298 22.29 1.75 28.89
CA ASN A 298 22.44 3.19 28.66
C ASN A 298 22.46 3.56 27.16
N PHE A 299 22.69 2.58 26.28
CA PHE A 299 22.66 2.76 24.83
C PHE A 299 21.30 2.39 24.21
N GLU A 300 20.32 1.93 25.01
CA GLU A 300 18.94 1.74 24.54
C GLU A 300 18.31 3.10 24.26
N ARG A 301 17.93 3.32 23.00
CA ARG A 301 17.25 4.54 22.58
C ARG A 301 15.99 4.18 21.79
N PRO A 302 14.78 4.49 22.31
CA PRO A 302 13.55 4.27 21.56
C PRO A 302 13.58 5.10 20.27
N LEU A 303 12.96 4.56 19.22
CA LEU A 303 12.79 5.30 17.99
C LEU A 303 11.62 6.26 18.10
N SER A 304 11.76 7.40 17.44
CA SER A 304 10.62 8.30 17.25
C SER A 304 9.55 7.62 16.39
N ASP A 305 8.29 7.99 16.62
CA ASP A 305 7.15 7.52 15.82
C ASP A 305 7.38 7.77 14.32
N ALA A 306 8.01 8.88 13.94
CA ALA A 306 8.36 9.18 12.55
C ALA A 306 9.33 8.15 11.95
N ARG A 307 10.31 7.68 12.72
CA ARG A 307 11.26 6.66 12.29
C ARG A 307 10.63 5.27 12.23
N ILE A 308 9.77 4.93 13.20
CA ILE A 308 9.03 3.66 13.15
C ILE A 308 8.04 3.67 11.98
N LYS A 309 7.42 4.82 11.69
CA LYS A 309 6.56 5.01 10.52
C LYS A 309 7.32 4.82 9.21
N ASP A 310 8.50 5.42 9.06
CA ASP A 310 9.35 5.23 7.88
C ASP A 310 9.71 3.76 7.65
N ILE A 311 10.13 3.06 8.71
CA ILE A 311 10.42 1.62 8.66
C ILE A 311 9.15 0.83 8.30
N ALA A 312 8.00 1.13 8.90
CA ALA A 312 6.72 0.48 8.60
C ALA A 312 6.24 0.75 7.16
N ASP A 313 6.53 1.93 6.61
CA ASP A 313 6.18 2.29 5.24
C ASP A 313 7.06 1.59 4.21
N ARG A 314 8.33 1.32 4.53
CA ARG A 314 9.26 0.54 3.69
C ARG A 314 9.15 -0.97 3.87
N PHE A 315 8.66 -1.44 5.02
CA PHE A 315 8.54 -2.86 5.33
C PHE A 315 7.40 -3.50 4.54
N ASP A 316 7.73 -4.55 3.78
CA ASP A 316 6.75 -5.33 3.02
C ASP A 316 6.52 -6.69 3.67
N LEU A 317 5.39 -6.81 4.35
CA LEU A 317 4.95 -8.04 5.00
C LEU A 317 4.80 -9.20 4.01
N THR A 318 4.40 -8.93 2.76
CA THR A 318 4.23 -10.00 1.77
C THR A 318 5.55 -10.65 1.41
N ARG A 319 6.57 -9.83 1.15
CA ARG A 319 7.93 -10.28 0.80
C ARG A 319 8.57 -10.99 2.00
N TYR A 320 8.40 -10.42 3.19
CA TYR A 320 8.86 -11.04 4.43
C TYR A 320 8.23 -12.41 4.68
N GLU A 321 6.92 -12.56 4.49
CA GLU A 321 6.27 -13.86 4.68
C GLU A 321 6.62 -14.89 3.59
N ALA A 322 7.19 -14.47 2.47
CA ALA A 322 7.65 -15.37 1.41
C ALA A 322 9.01 -16.00 1.74
N ASP A 323 9.96 -15.20 2.26
CA ASP A 323 11.25 -15.66 2.78
C ASP A 323 11.65 -14.89 4.05
N PRO A 324 11.19 -15.34 5.24
CA PRO A 324 11.47 -14.66 6.50
C PRO A 324 12.95 -14.69 6.91
N LEU A 325 13.72 -15.66 6.41
CA LEU A 325 15.11 -15.90 6.84
C LEU A 325 16.10 -14.99 6.08
N HIS A 326 15.79 -14.63 4.84
CA HIS A 326 16.65 -13.81 3.98
C HIS A 326 15.98 -12.50 3.55
N TYR A 327 15.00 -12.01 4.30
CA TYR A 327 14.35 -10.75 3.96
C TYR A 327 15.36 -9.60 3.96
N HIS A 328 15.56 -9.03 2.78
CA HIS A 328 16.45 -7.91 2.52
C HIS A 328 15.85 -7.02 1.41
N GLU A 329 14.98 -6.10 1.78
CA GLU A 329 14.21 -5.29 0.82
C GLU A 329 14.09 -3.85 1.31
N ASN A 330 14.12 -2.87 0.40
CA ASN A 330 13.95 -1.44 0.71
C ASN A 330 14.92 -0.90 1.79
N GLY A 331 16.15 -1.42 1.82
CA GLY A 331 17.15 -1.08 2.84
C GLY A 331 16.82 -1.58 4.24
N LEU A 332 15.94 -2.59 4.35
CA LEU A 332 15.57 -3.25 5.60
C LEU A 332 15.96 -4.72 5.54
N GLN A 333 16.64 -5.19 6.57
CA GLN A 333 16.94 -6.60 6.79
C GLN A 333 16.16 -7.12 8.01
N VAL A 334 15.57 -8.31 7.93
CA VAL A 334 15.02 -8.98 9.13
C VAL A 334 16.02 -10.01 9.64
N LYS A 335 16.31 -9.96 10.94
CA LYS A 335 17.26 -10.85 11.60
C LYS A 335 16.61 -11.53 12.81
N ASN A 336 16.97 -12.78 13.04
CA ASN A 336 16.60 -13.52 14.25
C ASN A 336 17.66 -13.31 15.33
N ILE A 337 17.25 -12.78 16.48
CA ILE A 337 18.12 -12.60 17.64
C ILE A 337 17.76 -13.61 18.71
N GLY A 338 18.74 -14.42 19.11
CA GLY A 338 18.62 -15.39 20.21
C GLY A 338 19.52 -15.04 21.40
N PHE A 339 18.95 -15.09 22.61
CA PHE A 339 19.68 -14.91 23.86
C PHE A 339 19.13 -15.83 24.97
N SER A 340 19.97 -16.11 25.96
CA SER A 340 19.58 -16.90 27.14
C SER A 340 19.23 -15.96 28.29
N THR A 341 18.11 -16.21 28.97
CA THR A 341 17.66 -15.42 30.13
C THR A 341 17.24 -16.34 31.26
N TYR A 342 17.37 -15.87 32.50
CA TYR A 342 16.86 -16.59 33.66
C TYR A 342 15.36 -16.31 33.81
N VAL A 343 14.56 -17.36 34.00
CA VAL A 343 13.13 -17.26 34.30
C VAL A 343 12.92 -17.76 35.73
N ASN A 344 12.17 -17.00 36.53
CA ASN A 344 11.71 -17.48 37.83
C ASN A 344 10.44 -18.29 37.60
N GLU A 345 10.52 -19.61 37.72
CA GLU A 345 9.34 -20.46 37.88
C GLU A 345 8.99 -20.52 39.38
N GLY A 346 7.71 -20.49 39.71
CA GLY A 346 7.18 -20.07 41.01
C GLY A 346 7.73 -20.78 42.27
N GLN A 347 7.61 -20.05 43.39
CA GLN A 347 7.76 -20.39 44.82
C GLN A 347 8.98 -21.19 45.33
N GLN A 348 9.86 -21.73 44.48
CA GLN A 348 11.17 -22.21 44.90
C GLN A 348 12.27 -21.57 44.04
N GLN A 349 13.33 -21.07 44.68
CA GLN A 349 14.42 -20.28 44.08
C GLN A 349 15.33 -21.05 43.10
N ASN A 350 14.81 -21.94 42.27
CA ASN A 350 15.56 -22.56 41.18
C ASN A 350 15.39 -21.75 39.89
N LYS A 351 16.38 -20.89 39.61
CA LYS A 351 16.46 -20.11 38.36
C LYS A 351 16.91 -21.02 37.22
N THR A 352 16.01 -21.35 36.30
CA THR A 352 16.35 -22.07 35.07
C THR A 352 16.71 -21.09 33.94
N VAL A 353 17.69 -21.46 33.12
CA VAL A 353 18.10 -20.67 31.95
C VAL A 353 17.21 -21.07 30.77
N LYS A 354 16.45 -20.12 30.23
CA LYS A 354 15.60 -20.31 29.04
C LYS A 354 16.20 -19.58 27.84
N GLN A 355 16.27 -20.27 26.72
CA GLN A 355 16.66 -19.66 25.45
C GLN A 355 15.44 -18.98 24.82
N VAL A 356 15.56 -17.70 24.50
CA VAL A 356 14.50 -16.88 23.90
C VAL A 356 15.04 -16.31 22.59
N SER A 357 14.23 -16.34 21.55
CA SER A 357 14.55 -15.69 20.27
C SER A 357 13.38 -14.85 19.78
N TYR A 358 13.71 -13.75 19.11
CA TYR A 358 12.74 -12.86 18.48
C TYR A 358 13.35 -12.16 17.26
N GLN A 359 12.48 -11.55 16.45
CA GLN A 359 12.87 -10.93 15.19
C GLN A 359 13.07 -9.42 15.34
N VAL A 360 14.10 -8.91 14.68
CA VAL A 360 14.37 -7.47 14.55
C VAL A 360 14.46 -7.08 13.09
N ILE A 361 14.13 -5.82 12.82
CA ILE A 361 14.40 -5.14 11.57
C ILE A 361 15.64 -4.27 11.78
N TYR A 362 16.66 -4.50 10.96
CA TYR A 362 17.80 -3.63 10.80
C TYR A 362 17.57 -2.70 9.61
N ASP A 363 17.60 -1.40 9.87
CA ASP A 363 17.51 -0.36 8.87
C ASP A 363 18.91 0.09 8.46
N GLU A 364 19.33 -0.32 7.26
CA GLU A 364 20.68 -0.09 6.76
C GLU A 364 20.97 1.38 6.49
N GLN A 365 19.93 2.13 6.11
CA GLN A 365 20.04 3.54 5.73
C GLN A 365 20.35 4.40 6.95
N ASN A 366 19.62 4.16 8.04
CA ASN A 366 19.73 4.96 9.26
C ASN A 366 20.61 4.30 10.34
N LYS A 367 21.11 3.08 10.10
CA LYS A 367 21.90 2.27 11.05
C LYS A 367 21.18 2.05 12.37
N VAL A 368 19.92 1.64 12.28
CA VAL A 368 19.01 1.46 13.42
C VAL A 368 18.52 0.03 13.50
N THR A 369 18.39 -0.54 14.71
CA THR A 369 17.73 -1.83 14.94
C THR A 369 16.48 -1.67 15.80
N VAL A 370 15.35 -2.23 15.35
CA VAL A 370 14.06 -2.23 16.07
C VAL A 370 13.42 -3.61 16.05
N SER A 371 12.62 -3.96 17.05
CA SER A 371 11.92 -5.26 17.02
C SER A 371 10.83 -5.28 15.92
N LEU A 372 10.68 -6.41 15.23
CA LEU A 372 9.61 -6.60 14.24
C LEU A 372 8.22 -6.47 14.90
N ALA A 373 8.10 -6.90 16.16
CA ALA A 373 6.86 -6.75 16.93
C ALA A 373 6.49 -5.28 17.14
N THR A 374 7.47 -4.42 17.44
CA THR A 374 7.26 -2.97 17.59
C THR A 374 6.75 -2.35 16.29
N VAL A 375 7.35 -2.69 15.15
CA VAL A 375 6.92 -2.18 13.83
C VAL A 375 5.52 -2.67 13.48
N ARG A 376 5.20 -3.94 13.74
CA ARG A 376 3.85 -4.51 13.52
C ARG A 376 2.80 -3.85 14.41
N GLN A 377 3.11 -3.65 15.68
CA GLN A 377 2.20 -2.99 16.63
C GLN A 377 1.95 -1.54 16.21
N PHE A 378 3.01 -0.80 15.91
CA PHE A 378 2.90 0.58 15.42
C PHE A 378 2.06 0.68 14.14
N ALA A 379 2.27 -0.24 13.19
CA ALA A 379 1.50 -0.27 11.95
C ALA A 379 0.02 -0.58 12.21
N TYR A 380 -0.29 -1.49 13.13
CA TYR A 380 -1.67 -1.77 13.54
C TYR A 380 -2.33 -0.53 14.16
N ASP A 381 -1.67 0.10 15.14
CA ASP A 381 -2.21 1.26 15.88
C ASP A 381 -2.41 2.47 14.96
N ASN A 382 -1.52 2.66 13.98
CA ASN A 382 -1.57 3.78 13.02
C ASN A 382 -2.25 3.42 11.69
N LYS A 383 -2.88 2.23 11.58
CA LYS A 383 -3.56 1.75 10.37
C LYS A 383 -2.70 1.77 9.10
N ILE A 384 -1.40 1.53 9.25
CA ILE A 384 -0.44 1.43 8.14
C ILE A 384 -0.57 0.05 7.51
N ASN A 385 -0.81 0.00 6.20
CA ASN A 385 -0.83 -1.26 5.48
C ASN A 385 0.60 -1.75 5.22
N LEU A 386 1.01 -2.83 5.88
CA LEU A 386 2.32 -3.48 5.66
C LEU A 386 2.36 -4.38 4.42
N VAL A 387 1.22 -4.72 3.83
CA VAL A 387 1.15 -5.49 2.58
C VAL A 387 1.36 -4.52 1.42
N LYS A 388 2.60 -4.42 0.92
CA LYS A 388 2.96 -3.49 -0.17
C LYS A 388 2.93 -4.20 -1.52
N THR A 389 3.46 -5.42 -1.58
CA THR A 389 3.36 -6.27 -2.76
C THR A 389 2.13 -7.19 -2.65
N GLU A 390 1.43 -7.42 -3.75
CA GLU A 390 0.37 -8.43 -3.77
C GLU A 390 0.97 -9.86 -3.69
N PRO A 391 0.45 -10.74 -2.81
CA PRO A 391 1.03 -12.07 -2.62
C PRO A 391 0.84 -12.96 -3.85
N GLU A 392 1.90 -13.64 -4.30
CA GLU A 392 1.81 -14.60 -5.40
C GLU A 392 0.93 -15.81 -5.06
N ALA A 393 0.41 -16.49 -6.09
CA ALA A 393 -0.43 -17.68 -5.92
C ALA A 393 0.23 -18.75 -5.03
N GLU A 394 1.52 -19.01 -5.22
CA GLU A 394 2.28 -19.95 -4.37
C GLU A 394 2.37 -19.51 -2.91
N SER A 395 2.57 -18.22 -2.65
CA SER A 395 2.60 -17.67 -1.29
C SER A 395 1.25 -17.84 -0.59
N ILE A 396 0.15 -17.67 -1.33
CA ILE A 396 -1.19 -17.90 -0.82
C ILE A 396 -1.39 -19.39 -0.48
N LEU A 397 -0.96 -20.31 -1.35
CA LEU A 397 -1.06 -21.76 -1.10
C LEU A 397 -0.29 -22.20 0.16
N LYS A 398 0.91 -21.65 0.40
CA LYS A 398 1.71 -21.94 1.60
C LYS A 398 1.01 -21.53 2.90
N LYS A 399 0.21 -20.45 2.87
CA LYS A 399 -0.51 -19.91 4.05
C LYS A 399 -1.84 -20.59 4.32
N LEU A 400 -2.44 -21.26 3.31
CA LEU A 400 -3.72 -21.93 3.47
C LEU A 400 -3.59 -23.18 4.34
N LYS A 401 -4.19 -23.11 5.54
CA LYS A 401 -4.24 -24.22 6.50
C LYS A 401 -5.30 -25.28 6.15
N ASN A 402 -6.37 -24.89 5.47
CA ASN A 402 -7.43 -25.80 5.05
C ASN A 402 -6.95 -26.60 3.84
N LYS A 403 -6.78 -27.92 4.04
CA LYS A 403 -6.25 -28.83 3.03
C LYS A 403 -7.16 -28.89 1.80
N ASP A 404 -8.48 -28.90 2.00
CA ASP A 404 -9.47 -29.02 0.94
C ASP A 404 -9.38 -27.87 -0.08
N LEU A 405 -9.43 -26.62 0.40
CA LEU A 405 -9.25 -25.43 -0.44
C LEU A 405 -7.85 -25.37 -1.04
N ARG A 406 -6.81 -25.75 -0.28
CA ARG A 406 -5.44 -25.75 -0.80
C ARG A 406 -5.29 -26.72 -1.97
N ASN A 407 -5.75 -27.96 -1.82
CA ASN A 407 -5.73 -28.99 -2.87
C ASN A 407 -6.59 -28.56 -4.05
N LEU A 408 -7.76 -27.98 -3.80
CA LEU A 408 -8.61 -27.46 -4.87
C LEU A 408 -7.88 -26.40 -5.71
N LEU A 409 -7.21 -25.45 -5.06
CA LEU A 409 -6.50 -24.36 -5.74
C LEU A 409 -5.19 -24.81 -6.41
N SER A 410 -4.55 -25.89 -5.94
CA SER A 410 -3.34 -26.44 -6.57
C SER A 410 -3.66 -27.35 -7.74
N ASP A 411 -4.63 -28.24 -7.56
CA ASP A 411 -4.85 -29.42 -8.42
C ASP A 411 -5.82 -29.12 -9.56
N TYR A 412 -6.66 -28.10 -9.42
CA TYR A 412 -7.66 -27.72 -10.41
C TYR A 412 -7.28 -26.41 -11.09
N ARG A 413 -7.90 -26.18 -12.25
CA ARG A 413 -7.78 -24.93 -13.01
C ARG A 413 -9.15 -24.30 -13.18
N PHE A 414 -9.26 -23.06 -12.73
CA PHE A 414 -10.49 -22.27 -12.78
C PHE A 414 -10.29 -21.03 -13.63
N THR A 415 -11.29 -20.71 -14.42
CA THR A 415 -11.37 -19.48 -15.21
C THR A 415 -12.17 -18.39 -14.48
N SER A 416 -12.89 -18.73 -13.40
CA SER A 416 -13.56 -17.75 -12.55
C SER A 416 -13.65 -18.16 -11.08
N ALA A 417 -13.67 -17.18 -10.17
CA ALA A 417 -13.73 -17.44 -8.73
C ALA A 417 -15.04 -18.13 -8.31
N ASN A 418 -16.11 -17.98 -9.09
CA ASN A 418 -17.38 -18.65 -8.84
C ASN A 418 -17.29 -20.17 -9.05
N GLN A 419 -16.44 -20.63 -9.97
CA GLN A 419 -16.18 -22.07 -10.14
C GLN A 419 -15.51 -22.66 -8.89
N ILE A 420 -14.56 -21.93 -8.30
CA ILE A 420 -13.94 -22.33 -7.03
C ILE A 420 -15.00 -22.44 -5.92
N VAL A 421 -15.92 -21.46 -5.87
CA VAL A 421 -17.01 -21.47 -4.89
C VAL A 421 -17.91 -22.69 -5.04
N VAL A 422 -18.29 -23.04 -6.28
CA VAL A 422 -19.12 -24.23 -6.53
C VAL A 422 -18.37 -25.50 -6.18
N ALA A 423 -17.09 -25.63 -6.56
CA ALA A 423 -16.31 -26.82 -6.23
C ALA A 423 -16.11 -26.99 -4.72
N MET A 424 -15.96 -25.90 -3.95
CA MET A 424 -15.98 -25.97 -2.48
C MET A 424 -17.35 -26.41 -1.93
N LYS A 425 -18.46 -25.95 -2.53
CA LYS A 425 -19.82 -26.40 -2.13
C LYS A 425 -20.03 -27.88 -2.39
N GLU A 426 -19.53 -28.41 -3.51
CA GLU A 426 -19.56 -29.84 -3.83
C GLU A 426 -18.80 -30.68 -2.78
N GLN A 427 -17.78 -30.10 -2.13
CA GLN A 427 -17.08 -30.70 -1.00
C GLN A 427 -17.79 -30.50 0.36
N GLY A 428 -19.05 -30.06 0.35
CA GLY A 428 -19.88 -29.89 1.55
C GLY A 428 -19.67 -28.56 2.29
N TYR A 429 -18.99 -27.58 1.71
CA TYR A 429 -18.82 -26.26 2.34
C TYR A 429 -19.99 -25.32 2.04
N GLY A 430 -20.55 -24.70 3.08
CA GLY A 430 -21.30 -23.47 2.95
C GLY A 430 -20.38 -22.31 2.54
N HIS A 431 -20.94 -21.31 1.84
CA HIS A 431 -20.19 -20.15 1.35
C HIS A 431 -20.87 -18.84 1.71
N ARG A 432 -20.09 -17.84 2.12
CA ARG A 432 -20.53 -16.48 2.39
C ARG A 432 -19.48 -15.48 1.90
N VAL A 433 -19.92 -14.32 1.40
CA VAL A 433 -19.02 -13.20 1.06
C VAL A 433 -19.36 -11.98 1.92
N ARG A 434 -18.36 -11.38 2.56
CA ARG A 434 -18.50 -10.11 3.30
C ARG A 434 -17.28 -9.22 3.06
N LYS A 435 -17.49 -7.98 2.63
CA LYS A 435 -16.42 -6.99 2.36
C LYS A 435 -15.27 -7.56 1.48
N GLY A 436 -15.62 -8.34 0.45
CA GLY A 436 -14.62 -8.95 -0.44
C GLY A 436 -13.84 -10.11 0.16
N ILE A 437 -14.28 -10.70 1.27
CA ILE A 437 -13.70 -11.93 1.84
C ILE A 437 -14.69 -13.06 1.59
N HIS A 438 -14.21 -14.12 0.94
CA HIS A 438 -14.92 -15.39 0.77
C HIS A 438 -14.64 -16.26 1.98
N THR A 439 -15.70 -16.65 2.69
CA THR A 439 -15.64 -17.58 3.81
C THR A 439 -16.32 -18.87 3.40
N PHE A 440 -15.59 -19.98 3.52
CA PHE A 440 -16.09 -21.33 3.35
C PHE A 440 -16.15 -22.01 4.71
N SER A 441 -17.27 -22.65 5.04
CA SER A 441 -17.45 -23.33 6.32
C SER A 441 -18.31 -24.59 6.18
N ASN A 442 -17.89 -25.66 6.83
CA ASN A 442 -18.69 -26.86 7.08
C ASN A 442 -18.64 -27.18 8.59
N ASP A 443 -19.19 -28.32 9.00
CA ASP A 443 -19.27 -28.72 10.41
C ASP A 443 -17.89 -28.93 11.08
N ARG A 444 -16.82 -29.07 10.28
CA ARG A 444 -15.47 -29.40 10.77
C ARG A 444 -14.51 -28.22 10.71
N GLN A 445 -14.60 -27.39 9.67
CA GLN A 445 -13.58 -26.39 9.34
C GLN A 445 -14.19 -25.12 8.77
N LYS A 446 -13.46 -24.02 8.98
CA LYS A 446 -13.76 -22.72 8.42
C LYS A 446 -12.49 -22.11 7.85
N VAL A 447 -12.56 -21.67 6.59
CA VAL A 447 -11.47 -20.98 5.90
C VAL A 447 -11.98 -19.69 5.29
N SER A 448 -11.13 -18.67 5.26
CA SER A 448 -11.46 -17.39 4.62
C SER A 448 -10.31 -16.94 3.74
N ILE A 449 -10.64 -16.42 2.56
CA ILE A 449 -9.70 -15.95 1.55
C ILE A 449 -10.23 -14.66 0.93
N ARG A 450 -9.35 -13.70 0.67
CA ARG A 450 -9.77 -12.44 0.01
C ARG A 450 -10.14 -12.73 -1.44
N HIS A 451 -11.12 -12.00 -1.96
CA HIS A 451 -11.56 -12.11 -3.35
C HIS A 451 -10.38 -11.90 -4.32
N LYS A 452 -9.53 -10.90 -4.05
CA LYS A 452 -8.32 -10.65 -4.86
C LYS A 452 -7.35 -11.83 -4.88
N ASP A 453 -7.14 -12.49 -3.75
CA ASP A 453 -6.26 -13.67 -3.65
C ASP A 453 -6.88 -14.87 -4.36
N LEU A 454 -8.19 -15.06 -4.21
CA LEU A 454 -8.96 -16.11 -4.88
C LEU A 454 -8.91 -15.94 -6.41
N MET A 455 -8.97 -14.69 -6.90
CA MET A 455 -8.88 -14.37 -8.33
C MET A 455 -7.52 -14.75 -8.95
N LYS A 456 -6.44 -14.86 -8.16
CA LYS A 456 -5.14 -15.32 -8.68
C LYS A 456 -5.15 -16.77 -9.16
N PHE A 457 -6.09 -17.57 -8.67
CA PHE A 457 -6.33 -18.96 -9.10
C PHE A 457 -7.45 -19.09 -10.13
N ALA A 458 -8.10 -17.97 -10.44
CA ALA A 458 -9.28 -17.88 -11.28
C ALA A 458 -9.05 -16.87 -12.41
N ASN A 459 -7.90 -16.96 -13.09
CA ASN A 459 -7.64 -16.31 -14.38
C ASN A 459 -6.30 -16.75 -15.03
N PRO A 460 -5.95 -18.03 -15.14
CA PRO A 460 -4.96 -18.40 -16.14
C PRO A 460 -5.66 -18.27 -17.49
N LYS A 461 -5.22 -17.36 -18.35
CA LYS A 461 -5.58 -17.42 -19.78
C LYS A 461 -5.31 -18.86 -20.20
N LEU A 462 -6.36 -19.60 -20.58
CA LEU A 462 -6.16 -20.99 -20.97
C LEU A 462 -5.29 -20.98 -22.23
N GLU A 463 -4.22 -21.76 -22.23
CA GLU A 463 -3.36 -21.84 -23.41
C GLU A 463 -4.19 -22.29 -24.63
N PRO A 464 -4.04 -21.64 -25.80
CA PRO A 464 -4.82 -21.96 -27.01
C PRO A 464 -4.80 -23.45 -27.38
N GLU A 465 -3.67 -24.13 -27.17
CA GLU A 465 -3.52 -25.58 -27.42
C GLU A 465 -4.48 -26.41 -26.57
N ARG A 466 -4.57 -26.10 -25.26
CA ARG A 466 -5.48 -26.80 -24.34
C ARG A 466 -6.94 -26.51 -24.67
N MET A 467 -7.25 -25.27 -25.07
CA MET A 467 -8.59 -24.91 -25.50
C MET A 467 -8.99 -25.67 -26.77
N THR A 468 -8.05 -25.84 -27.70
CA THR A 468 -8.23 -26.62 -28.92
C THR A 468 -8.43 -28.11 -28.61
N ASP A 469 -7.66 -28.69 -27.68
CA ASP A 469 -7.85 -30.07 -27.21
C ASP A 469 -9.26 -30.30 -26.63
N ILE A 470 -9.70 -29.44 -25.71
CA ILE A 470 -11.03 -29.54 -25.11
C ILE A 470 -12.11 -29.41 -26.19
N ILE A 471 -11.95 -28.48 -27.13
CA ILE A 471 -12.88 -28.31 -28.25
C ILE A 471 -12.94 -29.55 -29.13
N SER A 472 -11.79 -30.18 -29.41
CA SER A 472 -11.73 -31.37 -30.27
C SER A 472 -12.49 -32.57 -29.70
N ARG A 473 -12.67 -32.61 -28.38
CA ARG A 473 -13.42 -33.64 -27.64
C ARG A 473 -14.88 -33.24 -27.37
N PHE A 474 -15.25 -31.99 -27.59
CA PHE A 474 -16.55 -31.44 -27.24
C PHE A 474 -17.57 -31.58 -28.37
N ASN A 475 -18.66 -32.30 -28.10
CA ASN A 475 -19.79 -32.42 -29.01
C ASN A 475 -20.90 -31.44 -28.62
N LEU A 476 -20.95 -30.29 -29.30
CA LEU A 476 -21.95 -29.24 -29.01
C LEU A 476 -23.39 -29.71 -29.26
N TYR A 477 -23.61 -30.54 -30.28
CA TYR A 477 -24.95 -31.04 -30.61
C TYR A 477 -25.48 -31.93 -29.48
N LYS A 478 -24.65 -32.89 -29.04
CA LYS A 478 -25.01 -33.76 -27.92
C LYS A 478 -25.20 -32.99 -26.62
N TYR A 479 -24.36 -31.99 -26.34
CA TYR A 479 -24.56 -31.11 -25.18
C TYR A 479 -25.89 -30.34 -25.25
N ARG A 480 -26.37 -29.93 -26.43
CA ARG A 480 -27.70 -29.30 -26.56
C ARG A 480 -28.84 -30.25 -26.24
N LEU A 481 -28.66 -31.56 -26.50
CA LEU A 481 -29.64 -32.59 -26.15
C LEU A 481 -29.60 -32.92 -24.64
N ASP A 482 -28.41 -33.17 -24.11
CA ASP A 482 -28.21 -33.67 -22.74
C ASP A 482 -28.21 -32.54 -21.68
N GLY A 483 -27.92 -31.31 -22.07
CA GLY A 483 -27.78 -30.15 -21.19
C GLY A 483 -26.73 -30.38 -20.10
N VAL A 484 -27.12 -30.15 -18.84
CA VAL A 484 -26.26 -30.32 -17.66
C VAL A 484 -25.89 -31.78 -17.37
N PHE A 485 -26.55 -32.75 -18.03
CA PHE A 485 -26.25 -34.17 -17.93
C PHE A 485 -25.21 -34.64 -18.95
N TYR A 486 -24.71 -33.75 -19.82
CA TYR A 486 -23.72 -34.07 -20.82
C TYR A 486 -22.46 -34.67 -20.18
N HIS A 487 -22.11 -35.88 -20.60
CA HIS A 487 -20.89 -36.56 -20.18
C HIS A 487 -20.32 -37.41 -21.32
N GLU A 488 -19.15 -37.01 -21.84
CA GLU A 488 -18.52 -37.68 -22.98
C GLU A 488 -17.06 -37.26 -23.16
N ASN A 489 -16.20 -38.15 -23.68
CA ASN A 489 -14.80 -37.87 -24.01
C ASN A 489 -14.00 -37.21 -22.85
N GLY A 490 -14.31 -37.58 -21.61
CA GLY A 490 -13.71 -36.99 -20.41
C GLY A 490 -14.17 -35.56 -20.12
N LEU A 491 -15.25 -35.09 -20.73
CA LEU A 491 -15.90 -33.81 -20.46
C LEU A 491 -17.23 -34.04 -19.73
N LYS A 492 -17.52 -33.19 -18.75
CA LYS A 492 -18.79 -33.17 -18.00
C LYS A 492 -19.38 -31.77 -17.98
N ALA A 493 -20.64 -31.61 -18.36
CA ALA A 493 -21.34 -30.35 -18.11
C ALA A 493 -21.67 -30.20 -16.63
N LYS A 494 -21.57 -28.97 -16.13
CA LYS A 494 -22.01 -28.59 -14.78
C LYS A 494 -22.69 -27.23 -14.85
N ASN A 495 -23.74 -27.06 -14.08
CA ASN A 495 -24.36 -25.75 -13.89
C ASN A 495 -23.73 -25.03 -12.70
N ILE A 496 -23.34 -23.77 -12.90
CA ILE A 496 -22.85 -22.90 -11.86
C ILE A 496 -23.88 -21.83 -11.58
N SER A 497 -24.50 -21.87 -10.40
CA SER A 497 -25.44 -20.85 -9.93
C SER A 497 -24.93 -20.08 -8.72
N PHE A 498 -25.14 -18.76 -8.73
CA PHE A 498 -24.80 -17.88 -7.61
C PHE A 498 -25.65 -16.60 -7.63
N LYS A 499 -25.82 -15.99 -6.46
CA LYS A 499 -26.52 -14.70 -6.33
C LYS A 499 -25.55 -13.55 -6.55
N THR A 500 -25.92 -12.61 -7.41
CA THR A 500 -25.15 -11.39 -7.68
C THR A 500 -26.07 -10.18 -7.86
N TYR A 501 -25.51 -8.97 -7.72
CA TYR A 501 -26.26 -7.74 -7.91
C TYR A 501 -26.30 -7.36 -9.38
N LYS A 502 -27.52 -7.21 -9.93
CA LYS A 502 -27.77 -6.79 -11.31
C LYS A 502 -28.39 -5.39 -11.29
N LYS A 503 -27.82 -4.47 -12.09
CA LYS A 503 -28.47 -3.17 -12.41
C LYS A 503 -29.62 -3.48 -13.37
N VAL A 504 -30.86 -3.24 -12.96
CA VAL A 504 -32.09 -3.45 -13.76
C VAL A 504 -32.86 -2.14 -13.86
N PRO A 505 -33.52 -1.84 -15.01
CA PRO A 505 -34.46 -0.72 -15.08
C PRO A 505 -35.50 -0.82 -13.97
N LEU A 506 -35.92 0.31 -13.42
CA LEU A 506 -36.93 0.35 -12.34
C LEU A 506 -38.25 -0.32 -12.72
N GLU A 507 -38.62 -0.23 -14.01
CA GLU A 507 -39.81 -0.86 -14.59
C GLU A 507 -39.74 -2.40 -14.57
N GLU A 508 -38.55 -2.99 -14.46
CA GLU A 508 -38.31 -4.45 -14.47
C GLU A 508 -38.05 -5.04 -13.06
N VAL A 509 -38.30 -4.26 -12.00
CA VAL A 509 -37.95 -4.66 -10.62
C VAL A 509 -38.90 -5.71 -10.06
N GLY A 510 -40.20 -5.61 -10.33
CA GLY A 510 -41.22 -6.52 -9.74
C GLY A 510 -41.08 -6.66 -8.22
N ASP A 511 -41.23 -7.88 -7.70
CA ASP A 511 -41.07 -8.21 -6.26
C ASP A 511 -39.62 -8.37 -5.80
N ALA A 512 -38.65 -8.04 -6.65
CA ALA A 512 -37.25 -8.37 -6.37
C ALA A 512 -36.64 -7.41 -5.33
N LYS A 513 -35.81 -7.95 -4.43
CA LYS A 513 -35.20 -7.18 -3.33
C LYS A 513 -34.27 -6.07 -3.86
N VAL A 514 -34.74 -4.82 -3.81
CA VAL A 514 -33.99 -3.61 -4.19
C VAL A 514 -33.04 -3.22 -3.07
N ILE A 515 -31.77 -3.00 -3.42
CA ILE A 515 -30.71 -2.61 -2.47
C ILE A 515 -30.38 -1.13 -2.61
N ALA A 516 -30.46 -0.58 -3.83
CA ALA A 516 -30.17 0.82 -4.13
C ALA A 516 -30.83 1.23 -5.45
N VAL A 517 -31.19 2.51 -5.59
CA VAL A 517 -31.70 3.11 -6.81
C VAL A 517 -30.66 4.08 -7.37
N LEU A 518 -30.46 4.11 -8.69
CA LEU A 518 -29.35 4.78 -9.37
C LEU A 518 -29.85 5.71 -10.50
N SER A 519 -29.22 6.87 -10.62
CA SER A 519 -29.25 7.74 -11.81
C SER A 519 -28.16 7.32 -12.83
N ASP A 520 -28.15 7.96 -14.00
CA ASP A 520 -27.31 7.56 -15.14
C ASP A 520 -25.79 7.75 -14.91
N ASP A 521 -25.38 8.60 -13.96
CA ASP A 521 -23.98 8.84 -13.63
C ASP A 521 -23.43 7.86 -12.57
N ASN A 522 -22.70 6.85 -13.04
CA ASN A 522 -22.02 5.88 -12.19
C ASN A 522 -20.79 6.52 -11.50
N ASN A 523 -20.83 6.72 -10.17
CA ASN A 523 -19.64 6.62 -9.31
C ASN A 523 -19.99 6.44 -7.83
N LEU A 524 -19.38 5.44 -7.19
CA LEU A 524 -19.38 5.30 -5.73
C LEU A 524 -18.32 6.26 -5.14
N LYS A 525 -18.76 7.19 -4.29
CA LYS A 525 -18.08 7.54 -3.03
C LYS A 525 -19.15 7.94 -2.01
N PRO A 526 -19.13 7.39 -0.78
CA PRO A 526 -19.90 7.96 0.31
C PRO A 526 -19.00 8.99 1.00
N ASP A 527 -19.07 10.26 0.59
CA ASP A 527 -18.50 11.34 1.38
C ASP A 527 -19.61 12.07 2.14
N ARG A 528 -19.42 12.12 3.46
CA ARG A 528 -20.20 12.91 4.41
C ARG A 528 -19.98 14.40 4.14
N ALA A 529 -21.06 15.14 4.32
CA ALA A 529 -21.14 16.58 4.60
C ALA A 529 -20.81 17.55 3.46
N SER A 530 -21.86 18.15 2.89
CA SER A 530 -21.99 19.61 2.77
C SER A 530 -23.41 19.93 2.32
N ALA A 531 -24.10 20.74 3.12
CA ALA A 531 -25.34 21.39 2.74
C ALA A 531 -25.00 22.69 2.00
N SER A 532 -25.39 22.81 0.74
CA SER A 532 -25.84 24.08 0.15
C SER A 532 -26.55 23.85 -1.18
N SER A 533 -27.61 24.63 -1.35
CA SER A 533 -28.51 24.85 -2.48
C SER A 533 -27.98 24.63 -3.91
N ALA A 534 -28.69 23.80 -4.69
CA ALA A 534 -28.74 23.82 -6.16
C ALA A 534 -30.11 23.28 -6.66
N PRO A 535 -30.61 23.71 -7.85
CA PRO A 535 -32.04 23.79 -8.18
C PRO A 535 -32.71 22.45 -8.56
N GLU A 536 -34.05 22.43 -8.45
CA GLU A 536 -34.96 21.33 -8.78
C GLU A 536 -34.95 20.96 -10.27
N ASP A 537 -33.94 20.19 -10.68
CA ASP A 537 -34.08 19.26 -11.80
C ASP A 537 -33.42 17.92 -11.40
N ALA A 538 -34.00 17.32 -10.35
CA ALA A 538 -33.57 16.05 -9.82
C ALA A 538 -33.89 14.94 -10.84
N GLN A 539 -32.87 14.54 -11.61
CA GLN A 539 -32.91 13.38 -12.50
C GLN A 539 -33.59 12.18 -11.83
N LYS A 540 -34.77 11.80 -12.34
CA LYS A 540 -35.49 10.62 -11.85
C LYS A 540 -34.57 9.41 -11.95
N PRO A 541 -34.41 8.62 -10.87
CA PRO A 541 -33.60 7.41 -10.93
C PRO A 541 -34.21 6.45 -11.94
N ARG A 542 -33.36 5.79 -12.75
CA ARG A 542 -33.79 4.90 -13.86
C ARG A 542 -33.52 3.43 -13.59
N PHE A 543 -32.66 3.10 -12.63
CA PHE A 543 -32.22 1.74 -12.40
C PHE A 543 -32.19 1.37 -10.92
N ALA A 544 -32.47 0.11 -10.61
CA ALA A 544 -32.30 -0.49 -9.30
C ALA A 544 -31.15 -1.53 -9.31
N LYS A 545 -30.39 -1.62 -8.21
CA LYS A 545 -29.53 -2.78 -7.93
C LYS A 545 -30.38 -3.83 -7.22
N VAL A 546 -30.61 -4.93 -7.92
CA VAL A 546 -31.41 -6.06 -7.42
C VAL A 546 -30.51 -7.28 -7.28
N LEU A 547 -30.69 -8.03 -6.19
CA LEU A 547 -30.05 -9.33 -6.03
C LEU A 547 -30.77 -10.35 -6.92
N LYS A 548 -30.09 -10.89 -7.94
CA LYS A 548 -30.62 -11.95 -8.80
C LYS A 548 -29.73 -13.19 -8.73
N GLU A 549 -30.35 -14.35 -8.85
CA GLU A 549 -29.64 -15.59 -9.11
C GLU A 549 -29.25 -15.63 -10.59
N VAL A 550 -27.98 -15.95 -10.83
CA VAL A 550 -27.41 -16.10 -12.16
C VAL A 550 -26.83 -17.49 -12.24
N SER A 551 -27.15 -18.21 -13.32
CA SER A 551 -26.59 -19.51 -13.62
C SER A 551 -25.97 -19.53 -15.02
N TYR A 552 -24.95 -20.36 -15.19
CA TYR A 552 -24.34 -20.63 -16.49
C TYR A 552 -23.68 -22.00 -16.48
N ASP A 553 -23.56 -22.61 -17.66
CA ASP A 553 -22.95 -23.93 -17.79
C ASP A 553 -21.44 -23.85 -18.04
N VAL A 554 -20.73 -24.78 -17.42
CA VAL A 554 -19.31 -25.02 -17.62
C VAL A 554 -19.09 -26.46 -18.04
N LEU A 555 -18.09 -26.68 -18.88
CA LEU A 555 -17.50 -27.99 -19.05
C LEU A 555 -16.38 -28.17 -18.03
N PHE A 556 -16.42 -29.29 -17.34
CA PHE A 556 -15.33 -29.81 -16.54
C PHE A 556 -14.58 -30.87 -17.34
N ASP A 557 -13.30 -30.60 -17.64
CA ASP A 557 -12.41 -31.56 -18.25
C ASP A 557 -11.75 -32.45 -17.19
N GLU A 558 -12.07 -33.73 -17.20
CA GLU A 558 -11.60 -34.70 -16.22
C GLU A 558 -10.12 -35.03 -16.38
N GLN A 559 -9.56 -34.84 -17.58
CA GLN A 559 -8.15 -35.11 -17.86
C GLN A 559 -7.25 -34.04 -17.24
N THR A 560 -7.55 -32.76 -17.50
CA THR A 560 -6.73 -31.64 -17.01
C THR A 560 -7.27 -30.98 -15.74
N LYS A 561 -8.41 -31.46 -15.21
CA LYS A 561 -9.12 -30.88 -14.05
C LYS A 561 -9.46 -29.40 -14.23
N THR A 562 -9.88 -29.04 -15.45
CA THR A 562 -10.15 -27.65 -15.86
C THR A 562 -11.64 -27.36 -15.93
N TYR A 563 -12.06 -26.23 -15.35
CA TYR A 563 -13.41 -25.68 -15.49
C TYR A 563 -13.43 -24.58 -16.56
N LEU A 564 -14.26 -24.77 -17.60
CA LEU A 564 -14.33 -23.87 -18.75
C LEU A 564 -15.78 -23.51 -19.11
N PRO A 565 -16.16 -22.22 -19.14
CA PRO A 565 -17.50 -21.82 -19.56
C PRO A 565 -17.77 -22.22 -21.01
N VAL A 566 -18.96 -22.78 -21.27
CA VAL A 566 -19.37 -23.15 -22.63
C VAL A 566 -19.38 -21.92 -23.54
N SER A 567 -19.69 -20.74 -23.01
CA SER A 567 -19.60 -19.46 -23.73
C SER A 567 -18.18 -19.11 -24.18
N SER A 568 -17.16 -19.42 -23.36
CA SER A 568 -15.76 -19.21 -23.70
C SER A 568 -15.31 -20.15 -24.81
N ILE A 569 -15.77 -21.40 -24.78
CA ILE A 569 -15.54 -22.39 -25.84
C ILE A 569 -16.13 -21.90 -27.16
N ARG A 570 -17.42 -21.51 -27.15
CA ARG A 570 -18.11 -20.99 -28.34
C ARG A 570 -17.41 -19.76 -28.91
N LYS A 571 -16.99 -18.85 -28.04
CA LYS A 571 -16.27 -17.64 -28.46
C LYS A 571 -14.91 -17.98 -29.09
N PHE A 572 -14.11 -18.83 -28.45
CA PHE A 572 -12.81 -19.21 -29.00
C PHE A 572 -12.94 -19.96 -30.32
N ALA A 573 -13.91 -20.87 -30.42
CA ALA A 573 -14.19 -21.57 -31.66
C ALA A 573 -14.58 -20.61 -32.78
N PHE A 574 -15.42 -19.61 -32.48
CA PHE A 574 -15.77 -18.55 -33.42
C PHE A 574 -14.55 -17.68 -33.82
N ASP A 575 -13.74 -17.26 -32.85
CA ASP A 575 -12.58 -16.39 -33.09
C ASP A 575 -11.46 -17.12 -33.87
N ASN A 576 -11.44 -18.45 -33.88
CA ASN A 576 -10.41 -19.28 -34.52
C ASN A 576 -10.96 -20.18 -35.65
N ASP A 577 -12.17 -19.92 -36.14
CA ASP A 577 -12.78 -20.65 -37.26
C ASP A 577 -12.87 -22.19 -37.02
N ILE A 578 -13.15 -22.63 -35.78
CA ILE A 578 -13.24 -24.05 -35.39
C ILE A 578 -14.72 -24.50 -35.36
N ALA A 579 -15.05 -25.58 -36.07
CA ALA A 579 -16.37 -26.19 -36.01
C ALA A 579 -16.58 -26.98 -34.70
N LEU A 580 -17.65 -26.65 -33.96
CA LEU A 580 -18.06 -27.38 -32.74
C LEU A 580 -19.00 -28.56 -33.02
N ILE A 581 -19.49 -28.67 -34.25
CA ILE A 581 -20.31 -29.77 -34.75
C ILE A 581 -19.62 -30.28 -36.02
N ASP A 582 -19.20 -31.54 -35.99
CA ASP A 582 -18.56 -32.23 -37.11
C ASP A 582 -19.43 -33.42 -37.47
N ARG A 583 -19.78 -33.57 -38.76
CA ARG A 583 -20.68 -34.63 -39.21
C ARG A 583 -20.11 -36.03 -39.08
N PHE A 584 -18.82 -36.21 -39.32
CA PHE A 584 -18.21 -37.54 -39.27
C PHE A 584 -17.91 -37.95 -37.83
N ARG A 585 -17.68 -36.97 -36.96
CA ARG A 585 -17.43 -37.22 -35.55
C ARG A 585 -18.71 -37.27 -34.72
N HIS A 586 -19.72 -36.46 -35.01
CA HIS A 586 -20.86 -36.20 -34.10
C HIS A 586 -22.21 -36.72 -34.60
N ALA A 587 -22.33 -37.24 -35.82
CA ALA A 587 -23.62 -37.75 -36.34
C ALA A 587 -24.22 -38.88 -35.50
N TYR A 588 -23.40 -39.68 -34.81
CA TYR A 588 -23.89 -40.73 -33.90
C TYR A 588 -24.86 -40.21 -32.82
N ALA A 589 -24.74 -38.94 -32.43
CA ALA A 589 -25.60 -38.30 -31.44
C ALA A 589 -27.00 -37.96 -31.98
N VAL A 590 -27.20 -37.99 -33.30
CA VAL A 590 -28.53 -37.76 -33.91
C VAL A 590 -29.42 -38.97 -33.62
N PRO A 591 -30.59 -38.79 -32.96
CA PRO A 591 -31.42 -39.91 -32.51
C PRO A 591 -31.98 -40.77 -33.64
N ASN A 592 -32.32 -40.16 -34.78
CA ASN A 592 -32.93 -40.86 -35.90
C ASN A 592 -31.87 -41.59 -36.75
N PRO A 593 -32.01 -42.91 -36.99
CA PRO A 593 -31.01 -43.71 -37.70
C PRO A 593 -30.89 -43.36 -39.19
N ASP A 594 -32.00 -43.03 -39.85
CA ASP A 594 -31.99 -42.65 -41.27
C ASP A 594 -31.26 -41.32 -41.47
N MET A 595 -31.55 -40.33 -40.64
CA MET A 595 -30.85 -39.04 -40.64
C MET A 595 -29.36 -39.22 -40.34
N ARG A 596 -29.02 -40.02 -39.33
CA ARG A 596 -27.63 -40.36 -39.01
C ARG A 596 -26.88 -40.92 -40.22
N ALA A 597 -27.48 -41.90 -40.91
CA ALA A 597 -26.88 -42.50 -42.10
C ALA A 597 -26.66 -41.48 -43.25
N LEU A 598 -27.51 -40.46 -43.39
CA LEU A 598 -27.29 -39.37 -44.36
C LEU A 598 -26.14 -38.48 -43.93
N LEU A 599 -26.07 -38.14 -42.64
CA LEU A 599 -25.04 -37.27 -42.09
C LEU A 599 -23.65 -37.93 -42.11
N GLU A 600 -23.55 -39.24 -41.97
CA GLU A 600 -22.30 -39.99 -42.09
C GLU A 600 -21.84 -40.15 -43.55
N ASN A 601 -22.75 -40.05 -44.52
CA ASN A 601 -22.43 -40.23 -45.94
C ASN A 601 -21.93 -38.92 -46.60
N PRO A 602 -20.68 -38.88 -47.11
CA PRO A 602 -20.07 -37.67 -47.66
C PRO A 602 -20.78 -37.10 -48.90
N GLU A 603 -21.57 -37.89 -49.62
CA GLU A 603 -22.29 -37.46 -50.83
C GLU A 603 -23.39 -36.42 -50.52
N TYR A 604 -23.95 -36.44 -49.31
CA TYR A 604 -25.00 -35.52 -48.88
C TYR A 604 -24.39 -34.26 -48.28
N THR A 605 -23.97 -33.32 -49.12
CA THR A 605 -23.23 -32.11 -48.72
C THR A 605 -24.13 -30.91 -48.41
N THR A 606 -25.41 -30.98 -48.76
CA THR A 606 -26.35 -29.86 -48.58
C THR A 606 -27.63 -30.27 -47.86
N LEU A 607 -28.20 -29.31 -47.12
CA LEU A 607 -29.51 -29.45 -46.49
C LEU A 607 -30.61 -29.87 -47.49
N LYS A 608 -30.54 -29.40 -48.73
CA LYS A 608 -31.50 -29.75 -49.79
C LYS A 608 -31.40 -31.24 -50.17
N GLN A 609 -30.19 -31.77 -50.30
CA GLN A 609 -29.97 -33.20 -50.58
C GLN A 609 -30.45 -34.07 -49.42
N ILE A 610 -30.16 -33.68 -48.17
CA ILE A 610 -30.65 -34.39 -46.97
C ILE A 610 -32.18 -34.41 -46.94
N ASN A 611 -32.83 -33.25 -47.09
CA ASN A 611 -34.29 -33.17 -47.05
C ASN A 611 -34.95 -33.95 -48.20
N ARG A 612 -34.31 -34.01 -49.38
CA ARG A 612 -34.78 -34.86 -50.48
C ARG A 612 -34.66 -36.34 -50.12
N ALA A 613 -33.50 -36.77 -49.65
CA ALA A 613 -33.26 -38.17 -49.29
C ALA A 613 -34.15 -38.65 -48.13
N MET A 614 -34.48 -37.77 -47.17
CA MET A 614 -35.46 -38.08 -46.13
C MET A 614 -36.86 -38.28 -46.72
N ARG A 615 -37.30 -37.44 -47.67
CA ARG A 615 -38.59 -37.64 -48.37
C ARG A 615 -38.60 -38.94 -49.19
N ASP A 616 -37.51 -39.24 -49.88
CA ASP A 616 -37.37 -40.48 -50.67
C ASP A 616 -37.43 -41.73 -49.77
N ARG A 617 -37.11 -41.60 -48.47
CA ARG A 617 -37.25 -42.64 -47.44
C ARG A 617 -38.62 -42.67 -46.74
N GLY A 618 -39.59 -41.90 -47.23
CA GLY A 618 -40.96 -41.88 -46.74
C GLY A 618 -41.23 -40.92 -45.57
N TYR A 619 -40.33 -39.95 -45.30
CA TYR A 619 -40.58 -38.92 -44.29
C TYR A 619 -41.34 -37.72 -44.87
N THR A 620 -42.34 -37.24 -44.14
CA THR A 620 -42.89 -35.88 -44.32
C THR A 620 -41.94 -34.89 -43.64
N VAL A 621 -41.49 -33.88 -44.36
CA VAL A 621 -40.54 -32.87 -43.87
C VAL A 621 -41.22 -31.52 -43.79
N GLU A 622 -41.38 -31.02 -42.56
CA GLU A 622 -41.99 -29.73 -42.25
C GLU A 622 -40.95 -28.80 -41.61
N THR A 623 -41.20 -27.49 -41.65
CA THR A 623 -40.36 -26.49 -41.00
C THR A 623 -41.26 -25.53 -40.22
N ASP A 624 -40.96 -25.33 -38.95
CA ASP A 624 -41.71 -24.40 -38.11
C ASP A 624 -41.29 -22.93 -38.33
N GLU A 625 -42.03 -21.99 -37.70
CA GLU A 625 -41.74 -20.54 -37.78
C GLU A 625 -40.38 -20.15 -37.18
N SER A 626 -39.82 -20.99 -36.31
CA SER A 626 -38.49 -20.81 -35.70
C SER A 626 -37.36 -21.38 -36.57
N GLY A 627 -37.71 -22.10 -37.64
CA GLY A 627 -36.80 -22.74 -38.57
C GLY A 627 -36.37 -24.15 -38.16
N ASN A 628 -37.03 -24.82 -37.23
CA ASN A 628 -36.74 -26.23 -36.91
C ASN A 628 -37.35 -27.16 -37.95
N TYR A 629 -36.60 -28.17 -38.39
CA TYR A 629 -37.11 -29.21 -39.26
C TYR A 629 -37.75 -30.31 -38.43
N SER A 630 -38.97 -30.70 -38.80
CA SER A 630 -39.65 -31.89 -38.27
C SER A 630 -39.75 -32.95 -39.35
N TYR A 631 -39.37 -34.18 -39.01
CA TYR A 631 -39.41 -35.33 -39.90
C TYR A 631 -40.35 -36.37 -39.31
N THR A 632 -41.45 -36.63 -40.02
CA THR A 632 -42.51 -37.53 -39.56
C THR A 632 -42.58 -38.76 -40.46
N LYS A 633 -42.52 -39.96 -39.87
CA LYS A 633 -42.71 -41.24 -40.56
C LYS A 633 -43.38 -42.22 -39.60
N ASP A 634 -44.40 -42.93 -40.09
CA ASP A 634 -45.16 -43.92 -39.32
C ASP A 634 -45.72 -43.40 -37.97
N GLY A 635 -46.12 -42.11 -37.93
CA GLY A 635 -46.63 -41.45 -36.73
C GLY A 635 -45.56 -41.02 -35.71
N CYS A 636 -44.28 -41.32 -35.95
CA CYS A 636 -43.16 -40.85 -35.14
C CYS A 636 -42.54 -39.60 -35.76
N THR A 637 -42.44 -38.53 -34.97
CA THR A 637 -41.81 -37.27 -35.36
C THR A 637 -40.53 -37.07 -34.57
N PHE A 638 -39.44 -36.70 -35.26
CA PHE A 638 -38.28 -36.11 -34.60
C PHE A 638 -37.97 -34.74 -35.22
N SER A 639 -37.43 -33.84 -34.41
CA SER A 639 -37.11 -32.49 -34.84
C SER A 639 -35.62 -32.20 -34.67
N ILE A 640 -35.07 -31.37 -35.56
CA ILE A 640 -33.70 -30.86 -35.49
C ILE A 640 -33.67 -29.39 -35.89
N ASP A 641 -32.93 -28.57 -35.13
CA ASP A 641 -32.75 -27.16 -35.47
C ASP A 641 -32.02 -27.04 -36.82
N ARG A 642 -32.51 -26.18 -37.71
CA ARG A 642 -31.88 -25.91 -39.01
C ARG A 642 -30.43 -25.49 -38.87
N ARG A 643 -30.05 -24.78 -37.81
CA ARG A 643 -28.67 -24.36 -37.55
C ARG A 643 -27.77 -25.56 -37.27
N ASP A 644 -28.25 -26.56 -36.53
CA ASP A 644 -27.51 -27.79 -36.27
C ASP A 644 -27.35 -28.61 -37.54
N LEU A 645 -28.43 -28.75 -38.31
CA LEU A 645 -28.40 -29.47 -39.58
C LEU A 645 -27.54 -28.75 -40.64
N LEU A 646 -27.49 -27.42 -40.61
CA LEU A 646 -26.55 -26.62 -41.40
C LEU A 646 -25.11 -26.77 -40.91
N ALA A 647 -24.87 -26.82 -39.60
CA ALA A 647 -23.53 -27.03 -39.05
C ALA A 647 -22.95 -28.40 -39.47
N PHE A 648 -23.79 -29.44 -39.49
CA PHE A 648 -23.41 -30.74 -40.04
C PHE A 648 -23.09 -30.70 -41.55
N THR A 649 -23.77 -29.87 -42.34
CA THR A 649 -23.60 -29.83 -43.81
C THR A 649 -22.60 -28.77 -44.30
N GLY A 650 -22.25 -27.77 -43.48
CA GLY A 650 -21.32 -26.69 -43.81
C GLY A 650 -19.88 -27.14 -44.06
N TYR A 651 -19.49 -28.32 -43.55
CA TYR A 651 -18.14 -28.90 -43.68
C TYR A 651 -17.70 -29.14 -45.14
N ALA A 652 -18.63 -29.30 -46.08
CA ALA A 652 -18.29 -29.62 -47.47
C ALA A 652 -17.69 -28.44 -48.27
N ARG A 653 -17.74 -27.20 -47.76
CA ARG A 653 -17.17 -26.03 -48.46
C ARG A 653 -15.66 -25.83 -48.26
N ASP A 654 -15.09 -26.29 -47.15
CA ASP A 654 -13.70 -25.98 -46.80
C ASP A 654 -12.66 -26.94 -47.43
N ASN A 655 -13.04 -28.19 -47.76
CA ASN A 655 -12.10 -29.14 -48.36
C ASN A 655 -11.72 -28.83 -49.82
N ASN A 656 -12.51 -28.02 -50.56
CA ASN A 656 -12.15 -27.59 -51.91
C ASN A 656 -11.23 -26.35 -51.94
N GLN A 657 -10.87 -25.76 -50.80
CA GLN A 657 -9.97 -24.60 -50.72
C GLN A 657 -8.55 -24.94 -50.23
N GLN A 658 -8.22 -26.22 -50.02
CA GLN A 658 -6.87 -26.62 -49.60
C GLN A 658 -5.81 -26.60 -50.72
N THR A 659 -6.14 -26.22 -51.96
CA THR A 659 -5.20 -26.22 -53.09
C THR A 659 -4.72 -24.86 -53.60
N SER A 660 -5.03 -23.71 -52.95
CA SER A 660 -4.30 -22.46 -53.30
C SER A 660 -4.08 -21.53 -52.11
N ARG A 661 -2.80 -21.33 -51.76
CA ARG A 661 -2.34 -20.38 -50.73
C ARG A 661 -2.03 -18.97 -51.26
N HIS A 662 -2.43 -18.65 -52.48
CA HIS A 662 -2.21 -17.35 -53.09
C HIS A 662 -3.51 -16.81 -53.71
N ASP A 663 -4.43 -16.36 -52.85
CA ASP A 663 -5.30 -15.21 -53.12
C ASP A 663 -6.25 -15.03 -51.92
N ARG A 664 -5.86 -14.16 -50.98
CA ARG A 664 -6.71 -13.73 -49.86
C ARG A 664 -6.77 -12.21 -49.82
N GLN A 665 -7.30 -11.61 -50.87
CA GLN A 665 -7.91 -10.28 -50.79
C GLN A 665 -9.26 -10.32 -51.51
N GLN A 666 -10.28 -9.79 -50.83
CA GLN A 666 -11.68 -9.66 -51.24
C GLN A 666 -12.54 -10.94 -51.21
N SER A 667 -13.02 -11.29 -50.00
CA SER A 667 -14.35 -11.89 -49.86
C SER A 667 -15.11 -11.21 -48.71
N THR A 668 -16.30 -10.71 -49.01
CA THR A 668 -17.12 -9.88 -48.13
C THR A 668 -17.63 -10.65 -46.92
N SER A 669 -17.68 -9.97 -45.78
CA SER A 669 -18.02 -10.43 -44.43
C SER A 669 -19.42 -11.07 -44.25
N ALA A 670 -20.26 -11.10 -45.27
CA ALA A 670 -21.58 -11.73 -45.24
C ALA A 670 -21.56 -13.24 -45.59
N GLU A 671 -20.62 -13.69 -46.42
CA GLU A 671 -20.51 -15.11 -46.83
C GLU A 671 -19.75 -15.96 -45.82
N LYS A 672 -18.77 -15.36 -45.11
CA LYS A 672 -18.06 -15.99 -43.98
C LYS A 672 -18.97 -16.33 -42.81
N ALA A 673 -20.06 -15.58 -42.63
CA ALA A 673 -21.07 -15.90 -41.63
C ALA A 673 -21.85 -17.16 -42.01
N ALA A 674 -22.22 -17.32 -43.29
CA ALA A 674 -23.15 -18.37 -43.73
C ALA A 674 -22.61 -19.81 -43.68
N GLY A 675 -21.28 -20.00 -43.66
CA GLY A 675 -20.64 -21.32 -43.56
C GLY A 675 -20.49 -21.83 -42.11
N MET A 676 -20.35 -20.92 -41.14
CA MET A 676 -20.22 -21.28 -39.73
C MET A 676 -21.52 -21.11 -38.93
N LEU A 677 -22.44 -20.26 -39.39
CA LEU A 677 -23.69 -19.94 -38.74
C LEU A 677 -24.74 -19.54 -39.80
N GLY A 678 -25.82 -20.31 -39.93
CA GLY A 678 -26.90 -20.04 -40.89
C GLY A 678 -27.26 -18.55 -41.03
N GLY A 679 -27.37 -18.10 -42.29
CA GLY A 679 -27.30 -16.69 -42.71
C GLY A 679 -28.29 -15.70 -42.08
N SER A 680 -27.99 -14.40 -42.26
CA SER A 680 -28.80 -13.21 -41.89
C SER A 680 -28.99 -12.93 -40.39
N VAL A 681 -28.14 -13.46 -39.51
CA VAL A 681 -28.33 -13.41 -38.04
C VAL A 681 -27.14 -12.75 -37.32
N GLY A 682 -26.38 -11.87 -37.99
CA GLY A 682 -25.27 -11.14 -37.33
C GLY A 682 -25.73 -10.31 -36.12
N HIS A 683 -26.93 -9.72 -36.17
CA HIS A 683 -27.49 -8.94 -35.05
C HIS A 683 -28.22 -9.79 -33.99
N LYS A 684 -28.82 -10.92 -34.37
CA LYS A 684 -29.55 -11.81 -33.44
C LYS A 684 -28.62 -12.78 -32.70
N VAL A 685 -27.56 -13.29 -33.33
CA VAL A 685 -26.53 -14.13 -32.68
C VAL A 685 -25.62 -13.29 -31.82
N ILE A 686 -25.29 -12.05 -32.22
CA ILE A 686 -24.69 -11.12 -31.28
C ILE A 686 -25.62 -10.91 -30.08
N ASN A 687 -26.94 -10.88 -30.23
CA ASN A 687 -27.86 -10.80 -29.09
C ASN A 687 -28.12 -12.15 -28.36
N GLU A 688 -27.79 -13.31 -28.93
CA GLU A 688 -27.86 -14.62 -28.28
C GLU A 688 -26.53 -14.92 -27.56
N ILE A 689 -25.40 -14.67 -28.21
CA ILE A 689 -24.08 -14.59 -27.58
C ILE A 689 -24.06 -13.46 -26.53
N LEU A 690 -24.65 -12.29 -26.78
CA LEU A 690 -24.75 -11.19 -25.81
C LEU A 690 -25.94 -11.32 -24.84
N GLY A 691 -26.90 -12.21 -25.11
CA GLY A 691 -28.14 -12.42 -24.33
C GLY A 691 -28.06 -13.63 -23.39
N ASP A 692 -27.35 -14.69 -23.80
CA ASP A 692 -26.76 -15.67 -22.89
C ASP A 692 -25.68 -14.98 -22.03
N ASN A 693 -25.08 -13.88 -22.52
CA ASN A 693 -24.22 -12.98 -21.73
C ASN A 693 -25.04 -11.94 -20.93
N PHE A 694 -25.72 -12.39 -19.88
CA PHE A 694 -26.00 -11.55 -18.71
C PHE A 694 -25.31 -12.17 -17.47
N ARG A 695 -24.49 -11.46 -16.66
CA ARG A 695 -24.11 -10.04 -16.70
C ARG A 695 -22.93 -9.75 -15.73
N THR A 696 -21.95 -10.66 -15.55
CA THR A 696 -20.93 -10.49 -14.50
C THR A 696 -19.54 -10.08 -15.01
N GLU A 697 -19.20 -10.30 -16.29
CA GLU A 697 -17.88 -9.94 -16.81
C GLU A 697 -17.79 -8.54 -17.44
N ARG A 698 -18.93 -7.88 -17.72
CA ARG A 698 -18.95 -6.52 -18.29
C ARG A 698 -18.70 -5.39 -17.28
N MET A 699 -17.97 -5.69 -16.19
CA MET A 699 -17.28 -4.65 -15.41
C MET A 699 -15.77 -4.59 -15.67
N ILE A 700 -15.22 -5.53 -16.47
CA ILE A 700 -13.77 -5.60 -16.76
C ILE A 700 -13.43 -5.17 -18.21
N ALA A 701 -14.38 -5.13 -19.14
CA ALA A 701 -14.11 -4.75 -20.54
C ALA A 701 -14.86 -3.47 -20.97
N GLY A 702 -14.49 -2.32 -20.40
CA GLY A 702 -15.03 -1.00 -20.76
C GLY A 702 -14.68 -0.51 -22.18
N ASN A 703 -13.75 -1.18 -22.88
CA ASN A 703 -13.22 -0.69 -24.16
C ASN A 703 -13.96 -1.22 -25.41
N ALA A 704 -14.63 -2.36 -25.34
CA ALA A 704 -15.24 -2.97 -26.52
C ALA A 704 -16.51 -2.25 -27.02
N LYS A 705 -17.33 -1.69 -26.10
CA LYS A 705 -18.53 -0.93 -26.47
C LYS A 705 -18.21 0.42 -27.13
N LYS A 706 -17.11 1.07 -26.72
CA LYS A 706 -16.62 2.31 -27.34
C LYS A 706 -16.19 2.07 -28.78
N VAL A 707 -15.50 0.96 -29.05
CA VAL A 707 -15.04 0.60 -30.40
C VAL A 707 -16.23 0.34 -31.34
N VAL A 708 -17.25 -0.39 -30.88
CA VAL A 708 -18.45 -0.68 -31.70
C VAL A 708 -19.30 0.57 -31.96
N SER A 709 -19.41 1.51 -31.01
CA SER A 709 -20.14 2.76 -31.24
C SER A 709 -19.40 3.73 -32.17
N VAL A 710 -18.06 3.71 -32.17
CA VAL A 710 -17.22 4.52 -33.06
C VAL A 710 -17.28 4.01 -34.50
N ILE A 711 -17.33 2.69 -34.71
CA ILE A 711 -17.39 2.07 -36.05
C ILE A 711 -18.78 2.23 -36.70
N LYS A 712 -19.86 2.32 -35.91
CA LYS A 712 -21.23 2.37 -36.44
C LYS A 712 -21.70 3.72 -36.98
N ASN A 713 -20.96 4.82 -36.75
CA ASN A 713 -21.40 6.14 -37.20
C ASN A 713 -20.24 6.94 -37.86
N PRO A 714 -20.11 6.91 -39.20
CA PRO A 714 -19.05 7.61 -39.93
C PRO A 714 -19.04 9.13 -39.66
N ALA A 715 -20.18 9.72 -39.29
CA ALA A 715 -20.28 11.12 -38.92
C ALA A 715 -19.54 11.46 -37.62
N ASN A 716 -19.45 10.52 -36.67
CA ASN A 716 -18.68 10.69 -35.44
C ASN A 716 -17.17 10.61 -35.70
N LEU A 717 -16.72 9.74 -36.62
CA LEU A 717 -15.33 9.68 -37.06
C LEU A 717 -14.91 10.99 -37.75
N LYS A 718 -15.76 11.54 -38.61
CA LYS A 718 -15.54 12.82 -39.28
C LYS A 718 -15.53 14.00 -38.28
N MET A 719 -16.43 14.02 -37.30
CA MET A 719 -16.48 15.03 -36.24
C MET A 719 -15.28 14.96 -35.28
N ILE A 720 -14.80 13.76 -34.95
CA ILE A 720 -13.61 13.55 -34.09
C ILE A 720 -12.34 13.96 -34.84
N LEU A 721 -12.20 13.61 -36.12
CA LEU A 721 -11.10 14.04 -36.97
C LEU A 721 -11.11 15.56 -37.21
N LEU A 722 -12.27 16.18 -37.44
CA LEU A 722 -12.40 17.64 -37.56
C LEU A 722 -12.08 18.37 -36.24
N LYS A 723 -12.46 17.81 -35.08
CA LYS A 723 -12.07 18.36 -33.76
C LYS A 723 -10.58 18.21 -33.49
N GLN A 724 -9.96 17.09 -33.89
CA GLN A 724 -8.52 16.88 -33.74
C GLN A 724 -7.72 17.76 -34.70
N ILE A 725 -8.13 17.89 -35.96
CA ILE A 725 -7.50 18.79 -36.94
C ILE A 725 -7.66 20.26 -36.51
N GLY A 726 -8.82 20.64 -35.95
CA GLY A 726 -9.03 21.96 -35.34
C GLY A 726 -8.16 22.22 -34.11
N SER A 727 -7.81 21.19 -33.32
CA SER A 727 -6.85 21.34 -32.21
C SER A 727 -5.39 21.39 -32.65
N TYR A 728 -5.06 20.89 -33.85
CA TYR A 728 -3.70 20.93 -34.41
C TYR A 728 -3.42 22.17 -35.28
N LEU A 729 -4.46 22.91 -35.71
CA LEU A 729 -4.34 24.05 -36.62
C LEU A 729 -4.54 25.44 -35.97
N ASN A 730 -4.39 25.57 -34.65
CA ASN A 730 -4.42 26.89 -34.02
C ASN A 730 -3.07 27.25 -33.37
N PRO A 731 -2.13 27.87 -34.11
CA PRO A 731 -0.81 28.25 -33.61
C PRO A 731 -0.76 29.65 -32.96
N PHE A 732 -1.88 30.18 -32.46
CA PHE A 732 -1.88 31.46 -31.73
C PHE A 732 -2.81 31.43 -30.53
N LYS A 733 -2.21 31.31 -29.33
CA LYS A 733 -2.45 32.19 -28.17
C LYS A 733 -1.82 31.58 -26.92
N GLU A 734 -0.52 31.82 -26.73
CA GLU A 734 -0.10 32.38 -25.44
C GLU A 734 -0.45 33.88 -25.49
N LEU A 735 -1.45 34.28 -24.71
CA LEU A 735 -1.75 35.63 -24.25
C LEU A 735 -2.78 35.55 -23.12
#